data_AF-A0A813FLT1-F1
#
_entry.id   AF-A0A813FLT1-F1
#
_cell.length_a   1.000
_cell.length_b   1.000
_cell.length_c   1.000
_cell.angle_alpha   90.00
_cell.angle_beta   90.00
_cell.angle_gamma   90.00
#
_symmetry.space_group_name_H-M   'P 1'
#
loop_
_entity.id
_entity.type
_entity.pdbx_description
1 polymer ?
#
loop_
_entity_poly.entity_id
_entity_poly.type
_entity_poly.pdbx_seq_one_letter_code
_entity_poly.pdbx_strand_id
1 'polypeptide(L)'
;MWLYHRNMVGLMPSWTHMFQTGLADKYDWFINVEFDHFLSPARSRATIAAYVEGLKQGDAKDAEGPIMIMWGNAYIFNKKLVLAMRDNWEVLGKVADRNGSKDEAKGVGCPLFQKGHQEWPGACSQDIVYPTLANDILPHIQVKVAAPGDPGCGNQPYPLGCWEMQQNPFNGTIPSGSESHEGELQAIRELAAMGGKSREQALEYCEKQGGVLSKNCMKFWDGRSVPIIHHLHQASEHALARYSHCCSSGGFFASSGSGGGGCASSRSLFCFAWTRQHAKCDGYLFFTDKENGKPDEPDFMKVEVPRQNVPRDHPQWLYHRNMAGLMPAWSHIFESGLADKHDWFINTEFDHFLSPNRTRANIAAWLQILRRGSAQEQAYVDNPLMLMWGNAYAFNKKLVQAMREQWSTLGRVASRDGESGEEEAKAVGCPLFMKGRSEWPGSCSQDVIYPTLAWNILRPTVKVANPGAPGCGAMIKSQKQEEFPLGCWEMQQNPLGGEDHNAELQAIKELAAMAGMASWAAAQEHCNASGLKEPQCRTLYNGRNVPVIHHLHLASEHALARSILDNDPDPVQSDGPVLDAATTAAPERAIEEYHPKRVLFTGGAGFIGSNVLIYMVQKYPEVFFVCFDNLSEGSNRANFEPIAYAKNFVFVEGDVSSEVAVRGAMETHGVDTVMHLAAQTHVDRSFAKPVEFSQANVMGTAVLLKVSRDVGIRRFLHVSTDEVYGENVGGRVFQENDPFLPGNPYSASK
;
A
#
# COMPACT_ATOMS: atom_id res chain seq x y z
N MET A 1 27.15 19.36 1.22
CA MET A 1 28.44 18.99 1.86
C MET A 1 28.50 17.54 2.32
N TRP A 2 27.61 17.03 3.17
CA TRP A 2 27.69 15.60 3.58
C TRP A 2 27.63 14.63 2.38
N LEU A 3 26.70 14.90 1.44
CA LEU A 3 26.59 14.23 0.13
C LEU A 3 27.82 14.36 -0.80
N TYR A 4 28.86 15.12 -0.44
CA TYR A 4 30.04 15.36 -1.29
C TYR A 4 31.26 14.48 -0.92
N HIS A 5 31.17 13.67 0.14
CA HIS A 5 32.24 12.75 0.51
C HIS A 5 32.04 11.37 -0.12
N ARG A 6 32.73 11.13 -1.25
CA ARG A 6 32.97 9.79 -1.84
C ARG A 6 33.85 8.87 -0.98
N ASN A 7 33.77 8.96 0.35
CA ASN A 7 34.62 8.20 1.27
C ASN A 7 33.89 6.94 1.75
N MET A 8 34.40 5.76 1.39
CA MET A 8 33.82 4.44 1.64
C MET A 8 33.77 3.95 3.10
N VAL A 9 33.72 4.85 4.08
CA VAL A 9 33.80 4.54 5.53
C VAL A 9 32.71 3.55 5.98
N GLY A 10 31.53 3.57 5.35
CA GLY A 10 30.44 2.64 5.66
C GLY A 10 30.48 1.30 4.92
N LEU A 11 31.28 1.16 3.84
CA LEU A 11 31.14 0.02 2.92
C LEU A 11 31.62 -1.29 3.54
N MET A 12 32.84 -1.32 4.07
CA MET A 12 33.43 -2.53 4.65
C MET A 12 32.68 -3.00 5.91
N PRO A 13 32.16 -2.11 6.79
CA PRO A 13 31.19 -2.48 7.82
C PRO A 13 29.91 -3.10 7.27
N SER A 14 29.37 -2.59 6.16
CA SER A 14 28.12 -3.07 5.56
C SER A 14 28.26 -4.50 5.02
N TRP A 15 29.33 -4.77 4.24
CA TRP A 15 29.66 -6.14 3.82
C TRP A 15 29.90 -7.07 5.01
N THR A 16 30.68 -6.62 6.02
CA THR A 16 30.95 -7.42 7.23
C THR A 16 29.66 -7.81 7.95
N HIS A 17 28.72 -6.87 8.11
CA HIS A 17 27.41 -7.14 8.71
C HIS A 17 26.59 -8.12 7.85
N MET A 18 26.59 -7.96 6.52
CA MET A 18 25.87 -8.84 5.59
C MET A 18 26.39 -10.29 5.62
N PHE A 19 27.70 -10.47 5.84
CA PHE A 19 28.31 -11.78 6.02
C PHE A 19 28.01 -12.37 7.42
N GLN A 20 28.14 -11.59 8.49
CA GLN A 20 27.88 -12.03 9.86
C GLN A 20 26.41 -12.42 10.11
N THR A 21 25.47 -11.81 9.41
CA THR A 21 24.01 -12.07 9.53
C THR A 21 23.49 -13.14 8.56
N GLY A 22 24.36 -13.74 7.74
CA GLY A 22 23.96 -14.70 6.71
C GLY A 22 23.02 -14.11 5.65
N LEU A 23 23.03 -12.78 5.44
CA LEU A 23 22.27 -12.14 4.36
C LEU A 23 22.88 -12.47 2.99
N ALA A 24 24.20 -12.67 2.92
CA ALA A 24 24.91 -13.11 1.72
C ALA A 24 24.41 -14.46 1.14
N ASP A 25 23.86 -15.33 1.98
CA ASP A 25 23.33 -16.63 1.58
C ASP A 25 21.87 -16.57 1.09
N LYS A 26 21.16 -15.47 1.34
CA LYS A 26 19.71 -15.34 1.11
C LYS A 26 19.32 -14.71 -0.23
N TYR A 27 20.26 -14.11 -0.96
CA TYR A 27 19.98 -13.43 -2.23
C TYR A 27 20.90 -13.92 -3.35
N ASP A 28 20.39 -13.93 -4.58
CA ASP A 28 21.13 -14.40 -5.75
C ASP A 28 21.88 -13.29 -6.49
N TRP A 29 21.45 -12.03 -6.27
CA TRP A 29 22.03 -10.82 -6.83
C TRP A 29 22.02 -9.68 -5.80
N PHE A 30 23.09 -8.89 -5.81
CA PHE A 30 23.36 -7.78 -4.90
C PHE A 30 23.68 -6.55 -5.74
N ILE A 31 23.24 -5.36 -5.30
CA ILE A 31 23.48 -4.10 -6.02
C ILE A 31 24.02 -3.08 -5.00
N ASN A 32 25.19 -2.50 -5.30
CA ASN A 32 25.77 -1.37 -4.57
C ASN A 32 25.70 -0.12 -5.44
N VAL A 33 25.24 1.00 -4.85
CA VAL A 33 25.15 2.31 -5.51
C VAL A 33 25.55 3.41 -4.52
N GLU A 34 26.01 4.55 -5.04
CA GLU A 34 26.25 5.76 -4.23
C GLU A 34 24.93 6.47 -3.84
N PHE A 35 24.98 7.33 -2.82
CA PHE A 35 23.80 8.05 -2.29
C PHE A 35 23.15 9.02 -3.28
N ASP A 36 23.84 9.40 -4.37
CA ASP A 36 23.31 10.22 -5.45
C ASP A 36 22.67 9.40 -6.59
N HIS A 37 22.48 8.08 -6.42
CA HIS A 37 21.80 7.24 -7.39
C HIS A 37 20.36 6.93 -6.96
N PHE A 38 19.42 6.97 -7.91
CA PHE A 38 18.09 6.39 -7.75
C PHE A 38 18.04 5.01 -8.39
N LEU A 39 17.57 4.01 -7.64
CA LEU A 39 17.48 2.60 -8.04
C LEU A 39 16.01 2.16 -8.10
N SER A 40 15.59 1.53 -9.20
CA SER A 40 14.28 0.89 -9.36
C SER A 40 14.42 -0.64 -9.28
N PRO A 41 14.08 -1.30 -8.16
CA PRO A 41 14.36 -2.73 -7.97
C PRO A 41 13.64 -3.65 -8.97
N ALA A 42 12.40 -3.31 -9.36
CA ALA A 42 11.62 -4.09 -10.32
C ALA A 42 12.27 -4.08 -11.72
N ARG A 43 12.68 -2.90 -12.21
CA ARG A 43 13.40 -2.75 -13.48
C ARG A 43 14.78 -3.40 -13.40
N SER A 44 15.48 -3.25 -12.27
CA SER A 44 16.82 -3.82 -12.07
C SER A 44 16.82 -5.33 -12.25
N ARG A 45 15.83 -6.04 -11.68
CA ARG A 45 15.68 -7.50 -11.88
C ARG A 45 15.47 -7.86 -13.35
N ALA A 46 14.63 -7.12 -14.07
CA ALA A 46 14.38 -7.36 -15.50
C ALA A 46 15.63 -7.13 -16.36
N THR A 47 16.37 -6.04 -16.13
CA THR A 47 17.59 -5.73 -16.88
C THR A 47 18.74 -6.69 -16.53
N ILE A 48 18.91 -7.09 -15.26
CA ILE A 48 19.88 -8.14 -14.87
C ILE A 48 19.55 -9.45 -15.59
N ALA A 49 18.28 -9.88 -15.60
CA ALA A 49 17.88 -11.12 -16.26
C ALA A 49 18.18 -11.09 -17.78
N ALA A 50 17.85 -9.99 -18.46
CA ALA A 50 18.16 -9.81 -19.89
C ALA A 50 19.68 -9.80 -20.16
N TYR A 51 20.47 -9.18 -19.26
CA TYR A 51 21.92 -9.11 -19.38
C TYR A 51 22.57 -10.49 -19.20
N VAL A 52 22.14 -11.25 -18.19
CA VAL A 52 22.60 -12.63 -17.93
C VAL A 52 22.25 -13.57 -19.08
N GLU A 53 21.06 -13.43 -19.68
CA GLU A 53 20.67 -14.21 -20.86
C GLU A 53 21.54 -13.88 -22.08
N GLY A 54 21.96 -12.62 -22.22
CA GLY A 54 22.95 -12.19 -23.21
C GLY A 54 24.31 -12.86 -23.02
N LEU A 55 24.80 -12.98 -21.78
CA LEU A 55 26.07 -13.64 -21.47
C LEU A 55 26.07 -15.12 -21.87
N LYS A 56 24.97 -15.85 -21.60
CA LYS A 56 24.82 -17.27 -21.99
C LYS A 56 24.96 -17.50 -23.49
N GLN A 57 24.57 -16.51 -24.30
CA GLN A 57 24.63 -16.56 -25.77
C GLN A 57 26.04 -16.27 -26.31
N GLY A 58 26.93 -15.67 -25.49
CA GLY A 58 28.33 -15.40 -25.83
C GLY A 58 29.30 -16.47 -25.31
N ASP A 59 29.37 -16.63 -23.99
CA ASP A 59 30.10 -17.75 -23.34
C ASP A 59 29.33 -18.20 -22.08
N ALA A 60 28.75 -19.40 -22.17
CA ALA A 60 27.98 -20.00 -21.10
C ALA A 60 28.79 -20.24 -19.81
N LYS A 61 30.12 -20.41 -19.88
CA LYS A 61 30.96 -20.60 -18.68
C LYS A 61 31.06 -19.33 -17.85
N ASP A 62 31.12 -18.18 -18.50
CA ASP A 62 31.22 -16.89 -17.82
C ASP A 62 29.84 -16.40 -17.33
N ALA A 63 28.76 -16.86 -17.96
CA ALA A 63 27.40 -16.74 -17.43
C ALA A 63 27.12 -17.61 -16.19
N GLU A 64 27.92 -18.65 -15.94
CA GLU A 64 27.83 -19.51 -14.75
C GLU A 64 28.88 -19.22 -13.66
N GLY A 65 29.85 -18.35 -13.91
CA GLY A 65 30.90 -18.00 -12.96
C GLY A 65 30.47 -17.01 -11.86
N PRO A 66 31.42 -16.55 -11.02
CA PRO A 66 31.32 -15.27 -10.32
C PRO A 66 31.18 -14.13 -11.34
N ILE A 67 30.14 -13.30 -11.21
CA ILE A 67 29.84 -12.20 -12.15
C ILE A 67 29.79 -10.87 -11.39
N MET A 68 30.48 -9.86 -11.94
CA MET A 68 30.34 -8.45 -11.59
C MET A 68 29.87 -7.66 -12.80
N ILE A 69 28.63 -7.15 -12.77
CA ILE A 69 28.13 -6.24 -13.81
C ILE A 69 28.33 -4.80 -13.33
N MET A 70 28.88 -3.96 -14.20
CA MET A 70 29.07 -2.53 -13.97
C MET A 70 28.13 -1.78 -14.94
N TRP A 71 27.25 -0.94 -14.40
CA TRP A 71 26.40 -0.03 -15.16
C TRP A 71 26.77 1.38 -14.73
N GLY A 72 27.86 1.94 -15.29
CA GLY A 72 28.53 3.10 -14.71
C GLY A 72 28.93 2.85 -13.25
N ASN A 73 28.78 3.85 -12.38
CA ASN A 73 29.06 3.76 -10.93
C ASN A 73 28.11 2.83 -10.13
N ALA A 74 27.24 2.04 -10.77
CA ALA A 74 26.44 1.02 -10.11
C ALA A 74 27.07 -0.37 -10.28
N TYR A 75 27.38 -1.03 -9.16
CA TYR A 75 28.08 -2.32 -9.13
C TYR A 75 27.14 -3.44 -8.69
N ILE A 76 27.02 -4.47 -9.52
CA ILE A 76 26.06 -5.56 -9.38
C ILE A 76 26.81 -6.88 -9.30
N PHE A 77 26.56 -7.66 -8.25
CA PHE A 77 27.30 -8.88 -7.95
C PHE A 77 26.34 -10.06 -7.93
N ASN A 78 26.71 -11.19 -8.54
CA ASN A 78 25.98 -12.44 -8.32
C ASN A 78 26.42 -13.10 -7.01
N LYS A 79 25.59 -14.00 -6.48
CA LYS A 79 25.87 -14.75 -5.24
C LYS A 79 27.16 -15.53 -5.27
N LYS A 80 27.57 -16.09 -6.42
CA LYS A 80 28.84 -16.81 -6.56
C LYS A 80 30.04 -15.90 -6.26
N LEU A 81 29.99 -14.65 -6.70
CA LEU A 81 30.99 -13.63 -6.36
C LEU A 81 30.90 -13.20 -4.90
N VAL A 82 29.70 -12.95 -4.37
CA VAL A 82 29.51 -12.51 -2.98
C VAL A 82 29.91 -13.58 -1.95
N LEU A 83 29.65 -14.85 -2.22
CA LEU A 83 30.15 -15.96 -1.39
C LEU A 83 31.66 -16.13 -1.51
N ALA A 84 32.25 -15.98 -2.70
CA ALA A 84 33.71 -15.97 -2.86
C ALA A 84 34.37 -14.79 -2.10
N MET A 85 33.70 -13.64 -2.00
CA MET A 85 34.12 -12.52 -1.15
C MET A 85 34.00 -12.84 0.35
N ARG A 86 32.91 -13.50 0.77
CA ARG A 86 32.70 -13.97 2.16
C ARG A 86 33.80 -14.92 2.60
N ASP A 87 34.06 -15.93 1.78
CA ASP A 87 34.94 -17.04 2.11
C ASP A 87 36.43 -16.60 2.14
N ASN A 88 36.72 -15.44 1.56
CA ASN A 88 38.01 -14.74 1.65
C ASN A 88 37.96 -13.47 2.52
N TRP A 89 36.90 -13.25 3.32
CA TRP A 89 36.68 -11.98 4.03
C TRP A 89 37.72 -11.70 5.12
N GLU A 90 38.44 -12.72 5.62
CA GLU A 90 39.57 -12.50 6.52
C GLU A 90 40.71 -11.72 5.83
N VAL A 91 40.85 -11.81 4.50
CA VAL A 91 41.81 -11.01 3.72
C VAL A 91 41.14 -9.73 3.21
N LEU A 92 39.97 -9.86 2.58
CA LEU A 92 39.29 -8.75 1.90
C LEU A 92 38.70 -7.71 2.86
N GLY A 93 38.22 -8.14 4.04
CA GLY A 93 37.57 -7.28 5.04
C GLY A 93 38.53 -6.39 5.84
N LYS A 94 39.85 -6.56 5.70
CA LYS A 94 40.86 -5.79 6.44
C LYS A 94 40.94 -4.35 5.90
N VAL A 95 40.85 -3.37 6.80
CA VAL A 95 40.90 -1.93 6.51
C VAL A 95 42.09 -1.24 7.18
N ALA A 96 42.53 -0.10 6.65
CA ALA A 96 43.60 0.71 7.26
C ALA A 96 43.13 1.40 8.56
N ASP A 97 43.92 1.30 9.63
CA ASP A 97 43.65 1.94 10.92
C ASP A 97 44.49 3.22 11.14
N ARG A 98 44.56 3.71 12.39
CA ARG A 98 45.32 4.91 12.79
C ARG A 98 46.67 4.63 13.46
N ASN A 99 46.96 3.38 13.78
CA ASN A 99 48.08 2.94 14.62
C ASN A 99 49.16 2.18 13.84
N GLY A 100 48.89 1.82 12.58
CA GLY A 100 49.87 1.39 11.60
C GLY A 100 51.08 2.33 11.47
N SER A 101 52.13 1.84 10.83
CA SER A 101 53.43 2.49 10.71
C SER A 101 53.37 3.84 9.97
N LYS A 102 54.42 4.67 10.11
CA LYS A 102 54.45 6.04 9.55
C LYS A 102 54.37 6.12 8.02
N ASP A 103 54.49 5.00 7.31
CA ASP A 103 54.30 4.91 5.86
C ASP A 103 52.83 4.63 5.44
N GLU A 104 51.91 4.45 6.40
CA GLU A 104 50.51 4.04 6.19
C GLU A 104 49.51 5.23 6.16
N ALA A 105 50.01 6.46 6.01
CA ALA A 105 49.22 7.69 6.03
C ALA A 105 48.33 7.92 4.78
N LYS A 106 47.42 6.98 4.44
CA LYS A 106 46.56 7.01 3.23
C LYS A 106 45.17 6.35 3.40
N GLY A 107 44.30 6.97 4.23
CA GLY A 107 42.85 6.72 4.22
C GLY A 107 42.34 5.70 5.24
N VAL A 108 42.00 6.17 6.44
CA VAL A 108 41.45 5.34 7.52
C VAL A 108 40.10 4.76 7.12
N GLY A 109 39.92 3.44 7.26
CA GLY A 109 38.72 2.72 6.85
C GLY A 109 38.69 2.24 5.40
N CYS A 110 39.68 2.62 4.57
CA CYS A 110 39.81 2.08 3.21
C CYS A 110 40.35 0.62 3.24
N PRO A 111 40.00 -0.24 2.27
CA PRO A 111 40.48 -1.63 2.22
C PRO A 111 41.99 -1.73 2.07
N LEU A 112 42.66 -2.61 2.82
CA LEU A 112 44.12 -2.77 2.76
C LEU A 112 44.62 -3.23 1.38
N PHE A 113 43.80 -3.99 0.64
CA PHE A 113 44.15 -4.42 -0.71
C PHE A 113 44.21 -3.27 -1.73
N GLN A 114 43.66 -2.10 -1.40
CA GLN A 114 43.70 -0.90 -2.24
C GLN A 114 45.03 -0.11 -2.09
N LYS A 115 46.00 -0.63 -1.33
CA LYS A 115 47.29 0.03 -1.04
C LYS A 115 48.10 0.28 -2.32
N GLY A 116 48.09 1.53 -2.78
CA GLY A 116 48.78 1.99 -3.99
C GLY A 116 47.83 2.47 -5.10
N HIS A 117 46.57 2.03 -5.06
CA HIS A 117 45.55 2.30 -6.07
C HIS A 117 44.61 3.40 -5.54
N GLN A 118 44.97 4.67 -5.66
CA GLN A 118 44.16 5.79 -5.13
C GLN A 118 43.93 6.90 -6.15
N GLU A 119 42.68 7.32 -6.26
CA GLU A 119 42.20 8.45 -7.07
C GLU A 119 42.63 9.80 -6.44
N TRP A 120 42.50 9.90 -5.12
CA TRP A 120 42.80 11.09 -4.33
C TRP A 120 43.56 10.72 -3.04
N PRO A 121 44.50 11.55 -2.55
CA PRO A 121 45.26 11.25 -1.34
C PRO A 121 44.37 11.06 -0.10
N GLY A 122 44.30 9.82 0.41
CA GLY A 122 43.55 9.50 1.63
C GLY A 122 42.05 9.26 1.45
N ALA A 123 41.57 9.09 0.22
CA ALA A 123 40.19 8.69 -0.08
C ALA A 123 40.13 7.34 -0.83
N CYS A 124 38.96 6.72 -0.85
CA CYS A 124 38.69 5.47 -1.54
C CYS A 124 37.26 5.47 -2.13
N SER A 125 37.18 5.37 -3.47
CA SER A 125 35.94 5.30 -4.27
C SER A 125 35.63 3.86 -4.69
N GLN A 126 34.36 3.52 -4.95
CA GLN A 126 33.98 2.23 -5.57
C GLN A 126 34.62 2.05 -6.94
N ASP A 127 34.81 3.15 -7.68
CA ASP A 127 35.37 3.19 -9.03
C ASP A 127 36.84 2.76 -9.10
N ILE A 128 37.47 2.56 -7.93
CA ILE A 128 38.74 1.83 -7.82
C ILE A 128 38.56 0.55 -6.99
N VAL A 129 37.82 0.57 -5.87
CA VAL A 129 37.70 -0.59 -4.97
C VAL A 129 37.18 -1.84 -5.69
N TYR A 130 36.11 -1.75 -6.49
CA TYR A 130 35.56 -2.92 -7.16
C TYR A 130 36.35 -3.35 -8.42
N PRO A 131 36.81 -2.43 -9.29
CA PRO A 131 37.72 -2.80 -10.37
C PRO A 131 39.03 -3.43 -9.89
N THR A 132 39.68 -2.91 -8.84
CA THR A 132 40.87 -3.54 -8.24
C THR A 132 40.53 -4.87 -7.57
N LEU A 133 39.39 -4.98 -6.88
CA LEU A 133 38.94 -6.27 -6.34
C LEU A 133 38.79 -7.33 -7.45
N ALA A 134 38.13 -7.01 -8.56
CA ALA A 134 37.85 -7.95 -9.64
C ALA A 134 39.07 -8.30 -10.51
N ASN A 135 39.94 -7.32 -10.79
CA ASN A 135 41.08 -7.51 -11.71
C ASN A 135 42.38 -7.89 -10.99
N ASP A 136 42.67 -7.27 -9.84
CA ASP A 136 43.97 -7.39 -9.19
C ASP A 136 43.95 -8.41 -8.03
N ILE A 137 42.83 -8.50 -7.28
CA ILE A 137 42.79 -9.26 -6.02
C ILE A 137 42.15 -10.64 -6.18
N LEU A 138 40.94 -10.72 -6.73
CA LEU A 138 40.19 -11.97 -6.85
C LEU A 138 40.93 -13.06 -7.67
N PRO A 139 41.62 -12.74 -8.78
CA PRO A 139 42.44 -13.73 -9.50
C PRO A 139 43.61 -14.28 -8.68
N HIS A 140 44.21 -13.47 -7.79
CA HIS A 140 45.29 -13.92 -6.90
C HIS A 140 44.81 -14.87 -5.79
N ILE A 141 43.52 -14.83 -5.44
CA ILE A 141 42.86 -15.81 -4.54
C ILE A 141 42.03 -16.85 -5.32
N GLN A 142 42.41 -17.11 -6.59
CA GLN A 142 41.86 -18.14 -7.48
C GLN A 142 40.38 -17.99 -7.88
N VAL A 143 39.81 -16.79 -7.72
CA VAL A 143 38.43 -16.46 -8.12
C VAL A 143 38.45 -15.79 -9.50
N LYS A 144 38.05 -16.50 -10.56
CA LYS A 144 37.78 -15.87 -11.87
C LYS A 144 36.49 -15.06 -11.78
N VAL A 145 36.52 -13.80 -12.20
CA VAL A 145 35.33 -12.94 -12.33
C VAL A 145 35.04 -12.68 -13.81
N ALA A 146 33.78 -12.83 -14.22
CA ALA A 146 33.29 -12.24 -15.46
C ALA A 146 32.86 -10.79 -15.18
N ALA A 147 33.54 -9.83 -15.80
CA ALA A 147 33.31 -8.39 -15.62
C ALA A 147 32.86 -7.70 -16.92
N PRO A 148 31.68 -8.04 -17.48
CA PRO A 148 31.25 -7.61 -18.83
C PRO A 148 30.76 -6.16 -18.96
N GLY A 149 30.69 -5.40 -17.84
CA GLY A 149 30.08 -4.07 -17.81
C GLY A 149 30.86 -2.97 -18.54
N ASP A 150 30.13 -1.95 -18.99
CA ASP A 150 30.68 -0.75 -19.62
C ASP A 150 30.74 0.39 -18.57
N PRO A 151 31.85 1.14 -18.45
CA PRO A 151 31.89 2.30 -17.57
C PRO A 151 30.95 3.44 -18.01
N GLY A 152 30.46 3.45 -19.25
CA GLY A 152 29.54 4.46 -19.77
C GLY A 152 28.09 3.98 -19.94
N CYS A 153 27.14 4.80 -19.51
CA CYS A 153 25.71 4.58 -19.76
C CYS A 153 25.34 4.83 -21.23
N GLY A 154 25.51 3.84 -22.12
CA GLY A 154 24.91 3.90 -23.47
C GLY A 154 25.42 2.98 -24.59
N ASN A 155 26.59 2.33 -24.47
CA ASN A 155 27.30 1.78 -25.64
C ASN A 155 27.07 0.27 -25.93
N GLN A 156 26.03 -0.35 -25.38
CA GLN A 156 25.82 -1.81 -25.43
C GLN A 156 24.59 -2.20 -26.28
N PRO A 157 24.57 -3.40 -26.91
CA PRO A 157 23.42 -3.92 -27.67
C PRO A 157 22.28 -4.45 -26.78
N TYR A 158 22.37 -4.26 -25.47
CA TYR A 158 21.46 -4.74 -24.43
C TYR A 158 20.57 -3.59 -23.91
N PRO A 159 19.41 -3.87 -23.26
CA PRO A 159 18.57 -2.83 -22.69
C PRO A 159 19.35 -1.89 -21.74
N LEU A 160 19.11 -0.58 -21.88
CA LEU A 160 19.90 0.48 -21.24
C LEU A 160 19.91 0.34 -19.71
N GLY A 161 21.09 0.05 -19.14
CA GLY A 161 21.28 -0.26 -17.72
C GLY A 161 21.29 0.96 -16.78
N CYS A 162 21.54 2.16 -17.30
CA CYS A 162 21.58 3.37 -16.49
C CYS A 162 21.32 4.64 -17.31
N TRP A 163 20.89 5.71 -16.63
CA TRP A 163 20.84 7.06 -17.18
C TRP A 163 21.74 7.99 -16.38
N GLU A 164 22.60 8.73 -17.09
CA GLU A 164 23.57 9.64 -16.49
C GLU A 164 23.11 11.10 -16.63
N MET A 165 22.84 11.76 -15.50
CA MET A 165 22.35 13.14 -15.49
C MET A 165 23.41 14.17 -15.92
N GLN A 166 24.70 13.83 -15.86
CA GLN A 166 25.75 14.65 -16.48
C GLN A 166 25.60 14.71 -18.02
N GLN A 167 25.02 13.68 -18.65
CA GLN A 167 24.70 13.68 -20.07
C GLN A 167 23.29 14.21 -20.40
N ASN A 168 22.65 14.93 -19.48
CA ASN A 168 21.33 15.53 -19.67
C ASN A 168 21.36 16.58 -20.80
N PRO A 169 20.61 16.41 -21.89
CA PRO A 169 20.62 17.37 -23.01
C PRO A 169 20.09 18.77 -22.69
N PHE A 170 19.42 18.97 -21.54
CA PHE A 170 19.01 20.30 -21.07
C PHE A 170 20.17 21.09 -20.41
N ASN A 171 21.24 20.42 -19.99
CA ASN A 171 22.44 21.10 -19.47
C ASN A 171 23.19 21.78 -20.62
N GLY A 172 23.30 23.11 -20.55
CA GLY A 172 23.99 23.94 -21.56
C GLY A 172 23.10 24.82 -22.44
N THR A 173 21.77 24.71 -22.34
CA THR A 173 20.83 25.64 -23.01
C THR A 173 20.38 26.83 -22.15
N ILE A 174 20.90 26.95 -20.92
CA ILE A 174 20.60 28.01 -19.94
C ILE A 174 21.95 28.53 -19.38
N PRO A 175 22.17 29.86 -19.24
CA PRO A 175 23.52 30.43 -19.17
C PRO A 175 24.18 30.55 -17.77
N SER A 176 24.51 29.41 -17.17
CA SER A 176 25.54 29.19 -16.14
C SER A 176 25.36 29.80 -14.73
N GLY A 177 25.71 29.01 -13.70
CA GLY A 177 25.99 29.49 -12.34
C GLY A 177 25.38 28.62 -11.23
N SER A 178 24.09 28.28 -11.37
CA SER A 178 23.33 27.49 -10.39
C SER A 178 22.23 26.63 -11.05
N GLU A 179 22.42 26.29 -12.32
CA GLU A 179 21.30 26.03 -13.25
C GLU A 179 21.11 24.55 -13.67
N SER A 180 21.77 23.59 -13.01
CA SER A 180 21.55 22.18 -13.31
C SER A 180 20.16 21.69 -12.86
N HIS A 181 19.71 22.13 -11.67
CA HIS A 181 18.59 21.50 -10.95
C HIS A 181 17.27 21.46 -11.72
N GLU A 182 16.81 22.57 -12.32
CA GLU A 182 15.57 22.54 -13.11
C GLU A 182 15.75 21.84 -14.47
N GLY A 183 16.97 21.82 -15.03
CA GLY A 183 17.30 20.96 -16.17
C GLY A 183 17.21 19.47 -15.82
N GLU A 184 17.66 19.11 -14.62
CA GLU A 184 17.65 17.76 -14.05
C GLU A 184 16.22 17.33 -13.67
N LEU A 185 15.45 18.19 -12.98
CA LEU A 185 14.03 17.96 -12.74
C LEU A 185 13.25 17.86 -14.05
N GLN A 186 13.50 18.71 -15.04
CA GLN A 186 12.84 18.62 -16.34
C GLN A 186 13.19 17.30 -17.04
N ALA A 187 14.45 16.86 -17.04
CA ALA A 187 14.83 15.55 -17.58
C ALA A 187 14.03 14.41 -16.92
N ILE A 188 13.82 14.43 -15.60
CA ILE A 188 12.99 13.45 -14.89
C ILE A 188 11.50 13.57 -15.28
N ARG A 189 10.98 14.80 -15.48
CA ARG A 189 9.61 15.03 -15.99
C ARG A 189 9.43 14.47 -17.40
N GLU A 190 10.41 14.60 -18.29
CA GLU A 190 10.36 14.03 -19.63
C GLU A 190 10.46 12.50 -19.60
N LEU A 191 11.37 11.93 -18.81
CA LEU A 191 11.45 10.48 -18.57
C LEU A 191 10.12 9.91 -18.02
N ALA A 192 9.43 10.64 -17.15
CA ALA A 192 8.05 10.34 -16.74
C ALA A 192 7.05 10.38 -17.91
N ALA A 193 7.06 11.46 -18.67
CA ALA A 193 6.10 11.71 -19.74
C ALA A 193 6.21 10.71 -20.90
N MET A 194 7.38 10.11 -21.11
CA MET A 194 7.57 8.97 -22.02
C MET A 194 6.91 7.67 -21.52
N GLY A 195 6.54 7.57 -20.24
CA GLY A 195 5.91 6.38 -19.66
C GLY A 195 4.68 5.88 -20.42
N GLY A 196 4.63 4.57 -20.67
CA GLY A 196 3.47 3.89 -21.29
C GLY A 196 3.14 4.23 -22.75
N LYS A 197 3.91 5.09 -23.42
CA LYS A 197 3.70 5.43 -24.84
C LYS A 197 4.19 4.31 -25.79
N SER A 198 3.83 4.41 -27.07
CA SER A 198 4.57 3.78 -28.17
C SER A 198 5.70 4.69 -28.67
N ARG A 199 6.61 4.17 -29.51
CA ARG A 199 7.70 4.97 -30.11
C ARG A 199 7.16 6.11 -30.99
N GLU A 200 6.06 5.86 -31.68
CA GLU A 200 5.37 6.80 -32.56
C GLU A 200 4.71 7.91 -31.74
N GLN A 201 4.03 7.55 -30.65
CA GLN A 201 3.45 8.49 -29.68
C GLN A 201 4.51 9.32 -28.94
N ALA A 202 5.73 8.79 -28.81
CA ALA A 202 6.88 9.51 -28.26
C ALA A 202 7.38 10.56 -29.24
N LEU A 203 7.61 10.18 -30.49
CA LEU A 203 8.03 11.10 -31.56
C LEU A 203 7.01 12.24 -31.72
N GLU A 204 5.70 11.93 -31.79
CA GLU A 204 4.62 12.93 -31.86
C GLU A 204 4.61 13.86 -30.63
N TYR A 205 4.91 13.35 -29.44
CA TYR A 205 5.02 14.15 -28.22
C TYR A 205 6.27 15.07 -28.25
N CYS A 206 7.42 14.54 -28.64
CA CYS A 206 8.67 15.28 -28.79
C CYS A 206 8.58 16.40 -29.85
N GLU A 207 7.91 16.16 -30.98
CA GLU A 207 7.66 17.16 -32.01
C GLU A 207 6.77 18.30 -31.48
N LYS A 208 5.77 17.99 -30.65
CA LYS A 208 4.89 18.99 -30.03
C LYS A 208 5.59 19.85 -28.95
N GLN A 209 6.55 19.30 -28.21
CA GLN A 209 7.37 20.11 -27.28
C GLN A 209 8.50 20.87 -28.01
N GLY A 210 9.01 20.32 -29.11
CA GLY A 210 10.08 20.93 -29.91
C GLY A 210 11.43 21.01 -29.18
N GLY A 211 12.21 22.03 -29.54
CA GLY A 211 13.42 22.43 -28.80
C GLY A 211 14.45 21.32 -28.56
N VAL A 212 14.91 21.21 -27.30
CA VAL A 212 15.89 20.22 -26.85
C VAL A 212 15.32 18.80 -26.87
N LEU A 213 14.05 18.62 -26.47
CA LEU A 213 13.42 17.31 -26.41
C LEU A 213 13.28 16.67 -27.79
N SER A 214 12.82 17.44 -28.79
CA SER A 214 12.73 16.98 -30.19
C SER A 214 14.06 16.42 -30.70
N LYS A 215 15.17 17.14 -30.49
CA LYS A 215 16.51 16.70 -30.91
C LYS A 215 17.02 15.46 -30.18
N ASN A 216 16.53 15.18 -28.98
CA ASN A 216 17.00 14.10 -28.11
C ASN A 216 15.91 13.04 -27.84
N CYS A 217 14.86 13.01 -28.67
CA CYS A 217 13.63 12.27 -28.39
C CYS A 217 13.90 10.78 -28.12
N MET A 218 14.67 10.12 -28.99
CA MET A 218 15.03 8.71 -28.80
C MET A 218 15.90 8.48 -27.55
N LYS A 219 16.74 9.45 -27.15
CA LYS A 219 17.52 9.33 -25.91
C LYS A 219 16.57 9.29 -24.70
N PHE A 220 15.67 10.26 -24.58
CA PHE A 220 14.63 10.25 -23.54
C PHE A 220 13.67 9.06 -23.65
N TRP A 221 13.41 8.58 -24.86
CA TRP A 221 12.63 7.38 -25.10
C TRP A 221 13.27 6.16 -24.45
N ASP A 222 14.49 5.83 -24.84
CA ASP A 222 15.17 4.62 -24.35
C ASP A 222 15.56 4.77 -22.86
N GLY A 223 15.83 6.00 -22.42
CA GLY A 223 15.98 6.40 -21.02
C GLY A 223 14.76 6.11 -20.13
N ARG A 224 13.53 6.19 -20.64
CA ARG A 224 12.29 6.08 -19.83
C ARG A 224 12.18 4.81 -18.99
N SER A 225 12.90 3.76 -19.42
CA SER A 225 12.82 2.38 -18.90
C SER A 225 14.07 1.95 -18.12
N VAL A 226 15.07 2.82 -17.92
CA VAL A 226 16.29 2.43 -17.18
C VAL A 226 16.00 1.99 -15.74
N PRO A 227 16.80 1.08 -15.18
CA PRO A 227 16.69 0.68 -13.78
C PRO A 227 17.40 1.63 -12.80
N ILE A 228 18.38 2.42 -13.24
CA ILE A 228 19.19 3.31 -12.39
C ILE A 228 19.33 4.70 -13.03
N ILE A 229 19.21 5.76 -12.22
CA ILE A 229 19.52 7.15 -12.60
C ILE A 229 20.64 7.67 -11.69
N HIS A 230 21.70 8.21 -12.29
CA HIS A 230 22.95 8.60 -11.62
C HIS A 230 23.02 10.11 -11.43
N HIS A 231 23.76 10.58 -10.42
CA HIS A 231 24.03 11.99 -10.17
C HIS A 231 22.77 12.83 -9.92
N LEU A 232 21.92 12.31 -9.04
CA LEU A 232 20.82 13.02 -8.40
C LEU A 232 21.32 13.62 -7.08
N HIS A 233 21.71 14.88 -7.14
CA HIS A 233 22.34 15.62 -6.06
C HIS A 233 21.34 16.22 -5.04
N GLN A 234 20.03 16.19 -5.30
CA GLN A 234 19.01 16.77 -4.42
C GLN A 234 17.81 15.85 -4.13
N ALA A 235 17.25 15.97 -2.92
CA ALA A 235 16.12 15.13 -2.47
C ALA A 235 14.84 15.32 -3.31
N SER A 236 14.65 16.49 -3.91
CA SER A 236 13.57 16.80 -4.87
C SER A 236 13.66 15.94 -6.14
N GLU A 237 14.86 15.71 -6.66
CA GLU A 237 15.10 14.82 -7.81
C GLU A 237 14.78 13.37 -7.46
N HIS A 238 15.27 12.87 -6.32
CA HIS A 238 14.99 11.51 -5.84
C HIS A 238 13.48 11.25 -5.63
N ALA A 239 12.75 12.24 -5.10
CA ALA A 239 11.30 12.16 -4.93
C ALA A 239 10.56 12.11 -6.28
N LEU A 240 10.99 12.91 -7.27
CA LEU A 240 10.40 12.94 -8.60
C LEU A 240 10.77 11.71 -9.44
N ALA A 241 11.99 11.17 -9.28
CA ALA A 241 12.43 9.90 -9.85
C ALA A 241 11.57 8.73 -9.33
N ARG A 242 11.24 8.73 -8.03
CA ARG A 242 10.29 7.77 -7.44
C ARG A 242 8.89 7.87 -8.07
N TYR A 243 8.34 9.08 -8.20
CA TYR A 243 7.00 9.30 -8.77
C TYR A 243 6.92 8.91 -10.26
N SER A 244 7.88 9.36 -11.07
CA SER A 244 7.96 9.09 -12.51
C SER A 244 8.00 7.59 -12.86
N HIS A 245 8.66 6.80 -12.01
CA HIS A 245 8.82 5.37 -12.23
C HIS A 245 7.58 4.54 -11.84
N CYS A 246 6.66 5.10 -11.03
CA CYS A 246 5.35 4.51 -10.77
C CYS A 246 4.36 4.74 -11.93
N CYS A 247 4.38 5.92 -12.56
CA CYS A 247 3.44 6.27 -13.64
C CYS A 247 3.74 5.58 -14.99
N SER A 248 4.92 4.99 -15.15
CA SER A 248 5.45 4.48 -16.42
C SER A 248 5.32 2.96 -16.61
N SER A 249 4.73 2.25 -15.64
CA SER A 249 4.48 0.80 -15.68
C SER A 249 3.28 0.39 -16.56
N GLY A 250 2.59 1.36 -17.16
CA GLY A 250 1.41 1.18 -18.01
C GLY A 250 1.70 0.52 -19.37
N GLY A 251 1.91 -0.81 -19.36
CA GLY A 251 1.65 -1.68 -20.50
C GLY A 251 2.84 -2.11 -21.35
N PHE A 252 2.92 -3.42 -21.57
CA PHE A 252 3.38 -4.02 -22.82
C PHE A 252 2.28 -5.00 -23.27
N PHE A 253 2.06 -5.08 -24.59
CA PHE A 253 0.87 -5.65 -25.26
C PHE A 253 -0.43 -4.86 -25.01
N ALA A 254 -0.90 -4.20 -26.07
CA ALA A 254 -2.21 -3.58 -26.17
C ALA A 254 -2.90 -4.04 -27.46
N SER A 255 -4.22 -4.23 -27.41
CA SER A 255 -5.05 -4.47 -28.60
C SER A 255 -6.42 -3.81 -28.45
N SER A 256 -6.62 -2.70 -29.16
CA SER A 256 -7.90 -2.14 -29.61
C SER A 256 -9.12 -2.22 -28.67
N GLY A 257 -9.41 -1.13 -27.94
CA GLY A 257 -10.63 -0.98 -27.14
C GLY A 257 -10.90 0.49 -26.78
N SER A 258 -11.65 1.20 -27.62
CA SER A 258 -11.97 2.63 -27.58
C SER A 258 -12.12 3.32 -26.20
N GLY A 259 -11.30 4.35 -25.98
CA GLY A 259 -11.69 5.63 -25.36
C GLY A 259 -11.98 5.67 -23.84
N GLY A 260 -11.04 6.20 -23.05
CA GLY A 260 -11.28 6.43 -21.62
C GLY A 260 -10.03 6.70 -20.79
N GLY A 261 -9.12 7.58 -21.25
CA GLY A 261 -7.95 7.94 -20.46
C GLY A 261 -8.32 8.71 -19.20
N GLY A 262 -8.20 8.07 -18.03
CA GLY A 262 -8.46 8.70 -16.74
C GLY A 262 -8.01 7.82 -15.57
N CYS A 263 -7.05 8.30 -14.79
CA CYS A 263 -6.74 7.69 -13.50
C CYS A 263 -7.98 7.73 -12.59
N ALA A 264 -8.24 6.64 -11.86
CA ALA A 264 -9.09 6.73 -10.69
C ALA A 264 -8.50 7.80 -9.75
N SER A 265 -9.29 8.85 -9.46
CA SER A 265 -8.71 10.09 -8.93
C SER A 265 -8.27 9.95 -7.47
N SER A 266 -6.96 9.86 -7.25
CA SER A 266 -6.31 9.95 -5.93
C SER A 266 -6.38 11.38 -5.38
N ARG A 267 -7.60 11.85 -5.08
CA ARG A 267 -7.80 13.11 -4.33
C ARG A 267 -7.45 12.88 -2.87
N SER A 268 -6.73 13.83 -2.28
CA SER A 268 -6.34 13.75 -0.89
C SER A 268 -7.49 14.11 0.05
N LEU A 269 -7.76 13.23 1.02
CA LEU A 269 -8.83 13.31 2.00
C LEU A 269 -8.23 13.39 3.41
N PHE A 270 -8.40 14.53 4.04
CA PHE A 270 -8.15 14.74 5.46
C PHE A 270 -9.39 14.36 6.27
N CYS A 271 -9.25 13.42 7.19
CA CYS A 271 -10.29 13.16 8.19
C CYS A 271 -9.82 13.73 9.52
N PHE A 272 -10.67 14.48 10.20
CA PHE A 272 -10.50 14.73 11.62
C PHE A 272 -11.76 14.32 12.37
N ALA A 273 -11.57 13.43 13.32
CA ALA A 273 -12.54 13.03 14.31
C ALA A 273 -11.76 12.75 15.60
N TRP A 274 -12.41 12.11 16.56
CA TRP A 274 -11.89 11.98 17.93
C TRP A 274 -11.59 10.52 18.36
N THR A 275 -11.70 9.54 17.45
CA THR A 275 -11.49 8.10 17.73
C THR A 275 -10.38 7.48 16.87
N ARG A 276 -9.77 6.37 17.32
CA ARG A 276 -8.64 5.67 16.67
C ARG A 276 -8.95 5.00 15.32
N GLN A 277 -9.96 5.46 14.57
CA GLN A 277 -10.55 4.79 13.40
C GLN A 277 -9.95 5.20 12.04
N HIS A 278 -8.94 6.09 11.99
CA HIS A 278 -8.64 6.86 10.76
C HIS A 278 -7.22 6.69 10.18
N ALA A 279 -6.55 5.56 10.45
CA ALA A 279 -5.21 5.26 9.91
C ALA A 279 -5.12 5.19 8.37
N LYS A 280 -6.26 5.25 7.65
CA LYS A 280 -6.41 5.21 6.18
C LYS A 280 -6.80 6.56 5.57
N CYS A 281 -6.84 7.63 6.37
CA CYS A 281 -6.97 9.00 5.90
C CYS A 281 -5.58 9.61 5.66
N ASP A 282 -5.46 10.62 4.81
CA ASP A 282 -4.15 11.16 4.41
C ASP A 282 -3.56 12.14 5.44
N GLY A 283 -4.04 12.08 6.68
CA GLY A 283 -3.87 13.10 7.71
C GLY A 283 -4.00 12.55 9.13
N TYR A 284 -4.24 13.45 10.08
CA TYR A 284 -4.05 13.19 11.52
C TYR A 284 -5.35 13.25 12.32
N LEU A 285 -5.40 12.48 13.40
CA LEU A 285 -6.47 12.55 14.38
C LEU A 285 -6.20 13.63 15.43
N PHE A 286 -7.24 14.25 15.98
CA PHE A 286 -7.13 15.34 16.96
C PHE A 286 -7.61 14.89 18.34
N PHE A 287 -6.91 15.33 19.39
CA PHE A 287 -7.27 15.08 20.78
C PHE A 287 -7.11 16.32 21.65
N THR A 288 -7.94 16.42 22.69
CA THR A 288 -7.96 17.57 23.61
C THR A 288 -7.04 17.34 24.82
N ASP A 289 -6.24 18.36 25.13
CA ASP A 289 -4.96 18.23 25.86
C ASP A 289 -4.94 17.49 27.23
N LYS A 290 -3.76 16.94 27.58
CA LYS A 290 -3.18 16.70 28.93
C LYS A 290 -3.60 15.59 29.91
N GLU A 291 -4.49 14.63 29.61
CA GLU A 291 -4.84 13.58 30.62
C GLU A 291 -4.28 12.16 30.42
N ASN A 292 -3.95 11.73 29.20
CA ASN A 292 -3.08 10.56 29.06
C ASN A 292 -1.63 10.95 29.40
N GLY A 293 -1.18 10.59 30.60
CA GLY A 293 0.18 10.81 31.11
C GLY A 293 1.30 10.05 30.38
N LYS A 294 1.06 9.63 29.13
CA LYS A 294 2.04 9.06 28.22
C LYS A 294 2.54 10.15 27.26
N PRO A 295 3.85 10.44 27.24
CA PRO A 295 4.48 11.03 26.07
C PRO A 295 4.26 10.15 24.83
N ASP A 296 4.30 10.77 23.66
CA ASP A 296 4.74 10.13 22.41
C ASP A 296 3.95 8.90 21.89
N GLU A 297 2.62 9.02 21.78
CA GLU A 297 1.85 8.26 20.77
C GLU A 297 1.75 9.12 19.48
N PRO A 298 2.29 8.67 18.32
CA PRO A 298 2.62 9.56 17.20
C PRO A 298 1.43 10.02 16.34
N ASP A 299 0.31 9.31 16.36
CA ASP A 299 -0.82 9.54 15.43
C ASP A 299 -1.81 10.63 15.90
N PHE A 300 -1.55 11.27 17.05
CA PHE A 300 -2.47 12.20 17.71
C PHE A 300 -1.92 13.63 17.78
N MET A 301 -2.55 14.55 17.05
CA MET A 301 -2.28 15.98 17.22
C MET A 301 -3.07 16.53 18.40
N LYS A 302 -2.33 16.91 19.45
CA LYS A 302 -2.87 17.47 20.69
C LYS A 302 -3.23 18.94 20.48
N VAL A 303 -4.47 19.32 20.77
CA VAL A 303 -4.94 20.71 20.75
C VAL A 303 -5.39 21.15 22.15
N GLU A 304 -5.00 22.37 22.52
CA GLU A 304 -5.37 22.97 23.80
C GLU A 304 -6.84 23.42 23.77
N VAL A 305 -7.59 23.10 24.83
CA VAL A 305 -9.03 23.42 24.93
C VAL A 305 -9.33 24.43 26.03
N PRO A 306 -10.28 25.36 25.79
CA PRO A 306 -10.76 26.30 26.80
C PRO A 306 -11.25 25.61 28.09
N ARG A 307 -10.82 26.14 29.23
CA ARG A 307 -11.03 25.56 30.57
C ARG A 307 -12.50 25.66 31.01
N GLN A 308 -13.16 24.51 31.04
CA GLN A 308 -14.59 24.34 31.33
C GLN A 308 -14.93 24.45 32.83
N ASN A 309 -16.23 24.46 33.14
CA ASN A 309 -16.77 24.46 34.51
C ASN A 309 -16.95 23.06 35.10
N VAL A 310 -17.10 22.04 34.26
CA VAL A 310 -17.30 20.64 34.65
C VAL A 310 -15.95 19.91 34.65
N PRO A 311 -15.67 18.99 35.60
CA PRO A 311 -14.49 18.12 35.55
C PRO A 311 -14.50 17.14 34.35
N ARG A 312 -13.32 16.68 33.91
CA ARG A 312 -13.18 15.78 32.75
C ARG A 312 -13.63 14.34 33.00
N ASP A 313 -13.55 13.91 34.26
CA ASP A 313 -14.01 12.62 34.79
C ASP A 313 -15.52 12.59 35.09
N HIS A 314 -16.22 13.72 34.96
CA HIS A 314 -17.66 13.79 35.16
C HIS A 314 -18.39 12.99 34.05
N PRO A 315 -19.40 12.15 34.37
CA PRO A 315 -20.10 11.35 33.35
C PRO A 315 -20.75 12.16 32.23
N GLN A 316 -21.06 13.45 32.47
CA GLN A 316 -21.62 14.35 31.46
C GLN A 316 -20.55 15.13 30.66
N TRP A 317 -19.25 14.94 30.92
CA TRP A 317 -18.17 15.67 30.24
C TRP A 317 -18.23 15.57 28.71
N LEU A 318 -18.32 14.35 28.19
CA LEU A 318 -18.51 14.09 26.74
C LEU A 318 -19.98 14.17 26.30
N TYR A 319 -20.92 14.14 27.25
CA TYR A 319 -22.36 14.29 26.98
C TYR A 319 -22.77 15.76 26.76
N HIS A 320 -21.87 16.70 27.05
CA HIS A 320 -21.97 18.06 26.55
C HIS A 320 -21.70 18.10 25.04
N ARG A 321 -22.72 18.48 24.26
CA ARG A 321 -22.60 18.94 22.85
C ARG A 321 -21.85 20.29 22.77
N ASN A 322 -20.67 20.37 23.37
CA ASN A 322 -19.86 21.56 23.47
C ASN A 322 -18.60 21.30 22.65
N MET A 323 -18.61 21.73 21.39
CA MET A 323 -17.51 21.51 20.42
C MET A 323 -16.27 22.37 20.72
N ALA A 324 -15.84 22.44 21.98
CA ALA A 324 -14.75 23.27 22.50
C ALA A 324 -13.36 22.92 21.94
N GLY A 325 -13.18 21.69 21.43
CA GLY A 325 -11.99 21.27 20.67
C GLY A 325 -12.04 21.62 19.18
N LEU A 326 -13.21 21.95 18.62
CA LEU A 326 -13.39 22.11 17.18
C LEU A 326 -12.71 23.36 16.63
N MET A 327 -12.81 24.50 17.32
CA MET A 327 -12.11 25.72 16.90
C MET A 327 -10.58 25.56 17.05
N PRO A 328 -10.03 25.03 18.17
CA PRO A 328 -8.61 24.65 18.25
C PRO A 328 -8.12 23.71 17.13
N ALA A 329 -8.90 22.68 16.76
CA ALA A 329 -8.56 21.79 15.65
C ALA A 329 -8.46 22.53 14.32
N TRP A 330 -9.44 23.38 13.99
CA TRP A 330 -9.40 24.20 12.78
C TRP A 330 -8.24 25.22 12.78
N SER A 331 -7.97 25.92 13.88
CA SER A 331 -6.79 26.79 14.00
C SER A 331 -5.50 26.03 13.66
N HIS A 332 -5.33 24.85 14.24
CA HIS A 332 -4.16 24.02 13.94
C HIS A 332 -4.11 23.58 12.47
N ILE A 333 -5.23 23.22 11.82
CA ILE A 333 -5.29 22.89 10.38
C ILE A 333 -4.84 24.08 9.51
N PHE A 334 -5.13 25.31 9.92
CA PHE A 334 -4.74 26.54 9.22
C PHE A 334 -3.30 26.98 9.49
N GLU A 335 -2.77 26.73 10.69
CA GLU A 335 -1.41 27.10 11.12
C GLU A 335 -0.36 26.10 10.60
N SER A 336 -0.66 24.80 10.63
CA SER A 336 0.21 23.71 10.16
C SER A 336 0.32 23.57 8.62
N GLY A 337 -0.46 24.36 7.88
CA GLY A 337 -0.59 24.26 6.42
C GLY A 337 -1.27 22.97 5.95
N LEU A 338 -1.95 22.22 6.81
CA LEU A 338 -2.74 21.05 6.42
C LEU A 338 -3.91 21.43 5.50
N ALA A 339 -4.46 22.64 5.68
CA ALA A 339 -5.45 23.27 4.80
C ALA A 339 -5.05 23.27 3.30
N ASP A 340 -3.77 23.38 2.98
CA ASP A 340 -3.28 23.47 1.60
C ASP A 340 -2.83 22.13 1.00
N LYS A 341 -2.74 21.07 1.81
CA LYS A 341 -2.26 19.73 1.39
C LYS A 341 -3.38 18.80 0.91
N HIS A 342 -4.64 19.09 1.24
CA HIS A 342 -5.78 18.18 1.00
C HIS A 342 -6.86 18.81 0.11
N ASP A 343 -7.48 17.99 -0.75
CA ASP A 343 -8.60 18.42 -1.61
C ASP A 343 -9.92 18.45 -0.84
N TRP A 344 -10.07 17.55 0.13
CA TRP A 344 -11.27 17.34 0.93
C TRP A 344 -10.94 17.16 2.41
N PHE A 345 -11.84 17.65 3.26
CA PHE A 345 -11.79 17.56 4.71
C PHE A 345 -13.12 16.97 5.19
N ILE A 346 -13.13 16.10 6.21
CA ILE A 346 -14.36 15.57 6.81
C ILE A 346 -14.28 15.60 8.33
N ASN A 347 -15.40 15.98 8.97
CA ASN A 347 -15.59 15.98 10.43
C ASN A 347 -16.75 15.06 10.83
N THR A 348 -16.55 14.32 11.93
CA THR A 348 -17.57 13.50 12.61
C THR A 348 -17.38 13.55 14.13
N GLU A 349 -18.38 13.13 14.91
CA GLU A 349 -18.25 12.98 16.37
C GLU A 349 -17.60 11.63 16.73
N PHE A 350 -17.60 11.29 18.03
CA PHE A 350 -16.99 10.05 18.52
C PHE A 350 -17.78 8.80 18.11
N ASP A 351 -19.11 8.89 18.09
CA ASP A 351 -20.06 7.81 17.85
C ASP A 351 -20.37 7.58 16.36
N HIS A 352 -19.59 8.17 15.46
CA HIS A 352 -19.65 7.91 14.02
C HIS A 352 -18.61 6.87 13.63
N PHE A 353 -19.05 5.83 12.93
CA PHE A 353 -18.15 5.03 12.11
C PHE A 353 -18.02 5.67 10.72
N LEU A 354 -16.78 5.83 10.27
CA LEU A 354 -16.41 6.45 8.99
C LEU A 354 -15.50 5.51 8.20
N SER A 355 -15.90 5.15 6.99
CA SER A 355 -15.02 4.48 6.01
C SER A 355 -14.41 5.52 5.06
N PRO A 356 -13.07 5.72 5.07
CA PRO A 356 -12.42 6.69 4.19
C PRO A 356 -12.55 6.32 2.71
N ASN A 357 -12.46 5.03 2.38
CA ASN A 357 -12.56 4.55 1.01
C ASN A 357 -13.97 4.73 0.43
N ARG A 358 -15.01 4.40 1.22
CA ARG A 358 -16.41 4.70 0.84
C ARG A 358 -16.64 6.22 0.72
N THR A 359 -16.06 7.02 1.62
CA THR A 359 -16.16 8.49 1.59
C THR A 359 -15.62 9.08 0.29
N ARG A 360 -14.40 8.69 -0.14
CA ARG A 360 -13.80 9.15 -1.42
C ARG A 360 -14.68 8.77 -2.61
N ALA A 361 -15.23 7.56 -2.64
CA ALA A 361 -16.12 7.09 -3.70
C ALA A 361 -17.47 7.84 -3.73
N ASN A 362 -18.07 8.09 -2.57
CA ASN A 362 -19.34 8.79 -2.43
C ASN A 362 -19.20 10.27 -2.88
N ILE A 363 -18.15 10.97 -2.41
CA ILE A 363 -17.78 12.31 -2.90
C ILE A 363 -17.58 12.31 -4.42
N ALA A 364 -16.88 11.32 -4.98
CA ALA A 364 -16.66 11.24 -6.42
C ALA A 364 -17.98 11.10 -7.20
N ALA A 365 -18.92 10.27 -6.73
CA ALA A 365 -20.24 10.10 -7.33
C ALA A 365 -21.11 11.37 -7.24
N TRP A 366 -21.17 12.03 -6.07
CA TRP A 366 -21.88 13.30 -5.91
C TRP A 366 -21.35 14.38 -6.87
N LEU A 367 -20.03 14.49 -7.02
CA LEU A 367 -19.42 15.43 -7.95
C LEU A 367 -19.60 15.05 -9.44
N GLN A 368 -19.94 13.80 -9.77
CA GLN A 368 -20.36 13.44 -11.13
C GLN A 368 -21.80 13.90 -11.39
N ILE A 369 -22.72 13.66 -10.44
CA ILE A 369 -24.12 14.10 -10.52
C ILE A 369 -24.20 15.62 -10.62
N LEU A 370 -23.47 16.36 -9.78
CA LEU A 370 -23.41 17.83 -9.84
C LEU A 370 -22.85 18.35 -11.18
N ARG A 371 -21.83 17.69 -11.77
CA ARG A 371 -21.33 18.01 -13.13
C ARG A 371 -22.34 17.70 -14.23
N ARG A 372 -23.22 16.71 -14.04
CA ARG A 372 -24.33 16.40 -14.96
C ARG A 372 -25.56 17.28 -14.73
N GLY A 373 -25.68 17.92 -13.57
CA GLY A 373 -26.81 18.73 -13.10
C GLY A 373 -27.10 20.00 -13.90
N SER A 374 -27.88 20.90 -13.32
CA SER A 374 -28.16 22.23 -13.89
C SER A 374 -26.90 23.11 -13.93
N ALA A 375 -26.97 24.25 -14.61
CA ALA A 375 -25.87 25.24 -14.59
C ALA A 375 -25.56 25.77 -13.16
N GLN A 376 -26.56 25.77 -12.26
CA GLN A 376 -26.36 26.11 -10.86
C GLN A 376 -25.59 25.01 -10.10
N GLU A 377 -25.88 23.74 -10.38
CA GLU A 377 -25.25 22.58 -9.74
C GLU A 377 -23.82 22.34 -10.25
N GLN A 378 -23.61 22.54 -11.55
CA GLN A 378 -22.27 22.52 -12.17
C GLN A 378 -21.36 23.57 -11.52
N ALA A 379 -21.87 24.78 -11.29
CA ALA A 379 -21.13 25.83 -10.61
C ALA A 379 -20.75 25.49 -9.16
N TYR A 380 -21.47 24.60 -8.47
CA TYR A 380 -21.12 24.18 -7.10
C TYR A 380 -19.82 23.39 -7.04
N VAL A 381 -19.52 22.60 -8.07
CA VAL A 381 -18.32 21.75 -8.15
C VAL A 381 -17.02 22.56 -8.06
N ASP A 382 -17.04 23.77 -8.63
CA ASP A 382 -15.89 24.66 -8.71
C ASP A 382 -15.94 25.84 -7.73
N ASN A 383 -16.90 25.86 -6.80
CA ASN A 383 -17.01 26.85 -5.73
C ASN A 383 -16.79 26.19 -4.35
N PRO A 384 -16.71 26.99 -3.27
CA PRO A 384 -16.82 26.51 -1.89
C PRO A 384 -18.05 25.62 -1.69
N LEU A 385 -17.80 24.36 -1.32
CA LEU A 385 -18.80 23.29 -1.26
C LEU A 385 -18.68 22.54 0.07
N MET A 386 -19.82 22.45 0.77
CA MET A 386 -20.05 21.56 1.89
C MET A 386 -21.00 20.46 1.44
N LEU A 387 -20.79 19.22 1.87
CA LEU A 387 -21.76 18.14 1.74
C LEU A 387 -22.30 17.82 3.13
N MET A 388 -23.62 17.76 3.26
CA MET A 388 -24.30 17.37 4.50
C MET A 388 -24.80 15.93 4.41
N TRP A 389 -24.21 15.08 5.25
CA TRP A 389 -24.58 13.69 5.46
C TRP A 389 -25.10 13.56 6.89
N GLY A 390 -26.33 14.01 7.14
CA GLY A 390 -26.81 14.21 8.51
C GLY A 390 -25.98 15.30 9.19
N ASN A 391 -25.39 14.96 10.34
CA ASN A 391 -24.38 15.78 11.01
C ASN A 391 -22.92 15.36 10.74
N ALA A 392 -22.65 14.48 9.78
CA ALA A 392 -21.32 14.35 9.19
C ALA A 392 -21.15 15.38 8.06
N TYR A 393 -20.04 16.13 8.10
CA TYR A 393 -19.81 17.26 7.19
C TYR A 393 -18.51 17.09 6.41
N ALA A 394 -18.60 17.10 5.08
CA ALA A 394 -17.43 17.09 4.19
C ALA A 394 -17.26 18.45 3.47
N PHE A 395 -16.06 19.00 3.51
CA PHE A 395 -15.72 20.34 3.00
C PHE A 395 -14.69 20.20 1.88
N ASN A 396 -14.89 20.88 0.75
CA ASN A 396 -13.83 20.99 -0.25
C ASN A 396 -12.78 22.04 0.17
N LYS A 397 -11.56 21.90 -0.38
CA LYS A 397 -10.45 22.84 -0.15
C LYS A 397 -10.81 24.31 -0.31
N LYS A 398 -11.65 24.64 -1.30
CA LYS A 398 -12.11 26.02 -1.58
C LYS A 398 -12.91 26.61 -0.41
N LEU A 399 -13.75 25.80 0.26
CA LEU A 399 -14.48 26.21 1.46
C LEU A 399 -13.56 26.36 2.68
N VAL A 400 -12.61 25.42 2.85
CA VAL A 400 -11.62 25.49 3.93
C VAL A 400 -10.70 26.71 3.80
N GLN A 401 -10.32 27.09 2.57
CA GLN A 401 -9.57 28.32 2.31
C GLN A 401 -10.41 29.59 2.61
N ALA A 402 -11.69 29.62 2.24
CA ALA A 402 -12.59 30.72 2.61
C ALA A 402 -12.81 30.86 4.14
N MET A 403 -12.82 29.73 4.87
CA MET A 403 -12.83 29.74 6.34
C MET A 403 -11.53 30.32 6.93
N ARG A 404 -10.38 30.00 6.33
CA ARG A 404 -9.06 30.51 6.74
C ARG A 404 -8.96 32.03 6.62
N GLU A 405 -9.44 32.59 5.52
CA GLU A 405 -9.44 34.04 5.26
C GLU A 405 -10.21 34.83 6.33
N GLN A 406 -11.26 34.24 6.90
CA GLN A 406 -12.12 34.86 7.91
C GLN A 406 -11.82 34.35 9.33
N TRP A 407 -10.73 33.61 9.54
CA TRP A 407 -10.49 32.84 10.77
C TRP A 407 -10.30 33.71 12.02
N SER A 408 -9.77 34.94 11.85
CA SER A 408 -9.68 35.95 12.91
C SER A 408 -11.04 36.32 13.54
N THR A 409 -12.13 36.05 12.84
CA THR A 409 -13.51 36.23 13.34
C THR A 409 -14.18 34.88 13.63
N LEU A 410 -14.05 33.90 12.73
CA LEU A 410 -14.70 32.58 12.85
C LEU A 410 -14.15 31.75 14.01
N GLY A 411 -12.83 31.72 14.22
CA GLY A 411 -12.17 30.91 15.24
C GLY A 411 -12.29 31.46 16.67
N ARG A 412 -12.96 32.62 16.87
CA ARG A 412 -13.14 33.21 18.20
C ARG A 412 -14.15 32.39 19.01
N VAL A 413 -13.76 31.99 20.21
CA VAL A 413 -14.60 31.25 21.16
C VAL A 413 -15.03 32.09 22.36
N ALA A 414 -16.11 31.68 23.02
CA ALA A 414 -16.51 32.19 24.33
C ALA A 414 -15.47 31.79 25.39
N SER A 415 -15.11 32.73 26.27
CA SER A 415 -14.12 32.55 27.34
C SER A 415 -14.65 33.09 28.67
N ARG A 416 -14.03 32.68 29.79
CA ARG A 416 -14.43 33.13 31.14
C ARG A 416 -14.14 34.60 31.42
N ASP A 417 -13.20 35.19 30.69
CA ASP A 417 -12.60 36.50 31.01
C ASP A 417 -13.16 37.65 30.14
N GLY A 418 -14.29 37.42 29.46
CA GLY A 418 -14.95 38.39 28.59
C GLY A 418 -16.07 39.20 29.26
N GLU A 419 -16.40 40.36 28.68
CA GLU A 419 -17.46 41.26 29.16
C GLU A 419 -18.88 40.73 28.82
N SER A 420 -19.34 39.65 29.46
CA SER A 420 -20.71 39.13 29.29
C SER A 420 -21.21 38.27 30.47
N GLY A 421 -22.54 38.22 30.63
CA GLY A 421 -23.21 37.66 31.81
C GLY A 421 -23.37 36.13 31.84
N GLU A 422 -24.16 35.66 32.82
CA GLU A 422 -24.26 34.27 33.29
C GLU A 422 -24.55 33.17 32.23
N GLU A 423 -25.02 33.53 31.04
CA GLU A 423 -25.23 32.58 29.95
C GLU A 423 -23.92 32.21 29.23
N GLU A 424 -22.99 33.14 29.01
CA GLU A 424 -21.73 32.83 28.32
C GLU A 424 -20.81 31.97 29.17
N ALA A 425 -20.84 32.16 30.49
CA ALA A 425 -20.11 31.33 31.45
C ALA A 425 -20.46 29.83 31.33
N LYS A 426 -21.61 29.47 30.72
CA LYS A 426 -22.04 28.08 30.50
C LYS A 426 -21.54 27.49 29.18
N ALA A 427 -21.20 28.32 28.19
CA ALA A 427 -20.88 27.93 26.81
C ALA A 427 -19.39 28.12 26.44
N VAL A 428 -18.47 28.01 27.40
CA VAL A 428 -17.03 28.23 27.21
C VAL A 428 -16.48 27.32 26.10
N GLY A 429 -15.70 27.88 25.17
CA GLY A 429 -15.17 27.17 24.01
C GLY A 429 -16.12 27.07 22.80
N CYS A 430 -17.39 27.47 22.92
CA CYS A 430 -18.28 27.59 21.76
C CYS A 430 -17.89 28.76 20.86
N PRO A 431 -18.07 28.68 19.52
CA PRO A 431 -17.77 29.79 18.62
C PRO A 431 -18.66 31.01 18.91
N LEU A 432 -18.09 32.22 18.97
CA LEU A 432 -18.84 33.44 19.36
C LEU A 432 -20.03 33.76 18.43
N PHE A 433 -19.99 33.34 17.17
CA PHE A 433 -21.11 33.50 16.24
C PHE A 433 -22.34 32.63 16.56
N MET A 434 -22.22 31.75 17.57
CA MET A 434 -23.32 30.94 18.14
C MET A 434 -23.99 31.59 19.37
N LYS A 435 -23.55 32.76 19.83
CA LYS A 435 -24.18 33.49 20.95
C LYS A 435 -25.68 33.69 20.68
N GLY A 436 -26.52 33.16 21.58
CA GLY A 436 -27.99 33.20 21.44
C GLY A 436 -28.57 32.31 20.33
N ARG A 437 -27.81 31.32 19.82
CA ARG A 437 -28.21 30.43 18.70
C ARG A 437 -28.02 28.94 19.01
N SER A 438 -27.97 28.56 20.29
CA SER A 438 -27.87 27.16 20.67
C SER A 438 -29.25 26.50 20.81
N GLU A 439 -29.31 25.20 20.54
CA GLU A 439 -30.45 24.34 20.85
C GLU A 439 -30.64 24.15 22.36
N TRP A 440 -29.55 24.22 23.16
CA TRP A 440 -29.59 23.92 24.59
C TRP A 440 -28.84 25.00 25.41
N PRO A 441 -29.33 25.36 26.61
CA PRO A 441 -28.66 26.36 27.45
C PRO A 441 -27.21 25.95 27.80
N GLY A 442 -26.23 26.66 27.25
CA GLY A 442 -24.81 26.42 27.52
C GLY A 442 -24.08 25.45 26.58
N SER A 443 -24.63 25.10 25.41
CA SER A 443 -23.96 24.20 24.45
C SER A 443 -23.79 24.79 23.04
N CYS A 444 -23.17 24.02 22.14
CA CYS A 444 -23.02 24.36 20.72
C CYS A 444 -22.72 23.10 19.88
N SER A 445 -23.78 22.43 19.41
CA SER A 445 -23.62 21.24 18.56
C SER A 445 -23.07 21.59 17.18
N GLN A 446 -22.29 20.67 16.58
CA GLN A 446 -21.82 20.85 15.20
C GLN A 446 -22.98 20.93 14.19
N ASP A 447 -24.09 20.26 14.50
CA ASP A 447 -25.38 20.26 13.80
C ASP A 447 -25.84 21.68 13.45
N VAL A 448 -25.56 22.64 14.33
CA VAL A 448 -25.94 24.04 14.19
C VAL A 448 -24.76 24.91 13.76
N ILE A 449 -23.53 24.61 14.22
CA ILE A 449 -22.32 25.38 13.89
C ILE A 449 -22.08 25.41 12.38
N TYR A 450 -22.00 24.26 11.70
CA TYR A 450 -21.61 24.24 10.28
C TYR A 450 -22.69 24.79 9.35
N PRO A 451 -23.99 24.46 9.50
CA PRO A 451 -25.04 25.12 8.74
C PRO A 451 -25.14 26.63 9.03
N THR A 452 -24.91 27.08 10.27
CA THR A 452 -24.87 28.52 10.59
C THR A 452 -23.68 29.22 9.93
N LEU A 453 -22.49 28.62 10.01
CA LEU A 453 -21.27 29.14 9.38
C LEU A 453 -21.45 29.24 7.86
N ALA A 454 -21.98 28.20 7.20
CA ALA A 454 -22.27 28.21 5.77
C ALA A 454 -23.37 29.20 5.38
N TRP A 455 -24.53 29.17 6.04
CA TRP A 455 -25.71 29.96 5.62
C TRP A 455 -25.72 31.41 6.07
N ASN A 456 -25.19 31.73 7.25
CA ASN A 456 -25.37 33.03 7.90
C ASN A 456 -24.08 33.86 8.00
N ILE A 457 -22.90 33.23 7.98
CA ILE A 457 -21.61 33.91 8.12
C ILE A 457 -20.86 33.97 6.78
N LEU A 458 -20.67 32.82 6.11
CA LEU A 458 -20.00 32.76 4.82
C LEU A 458 -20.90 33.23 3.67
N ARG A 459 -22.14 32.74 3.52
CA ARG A 459 -23.01 33.08 2.36
C ARG A 459 -23.09 34.57 1.95
N PRO A 460 -23.09 35.55 2.87
CA PRO A 460 -23.06 36.98 2.50
C PRO A 460 -21.78 37.43 1.78
N THR A 461 -20.66 36.72 1.94
CA THR A 461 -19.34 37.03 1.36
C THR A 461 -18.89 35.99 0.33
N VAL A 462 -19.22 34.72 0.55
CA VAL A 462 -18.78 33.54 -0.19
C VAL A 462 -19.97 32.60 -0.39
N LYS A 463 -20.38 32.36 -1.64
CA LYS A 463 -21.53 31.52 -1.96
C LYS A 463 -21.23 30.03 -1.72
N VAL A 464 -21.40 29.57 -0.48
CA VAL A 464 -21.29 28.16 -0.13
C VAL A 464 -22.44 27.36 -0.76
N ALA A 465 -22.08 26.31 -1.49
CA ALA A 465 -23.00 25.27 -1.91
C ALA A 465 -23.15 24.23 -0.79
N ASN A 466 -24.38 23.79 -0.51
CA ASN A 466 -24.66 22.83 0.56
C ASN A 466 -25.77 21.83 0.16
N PRO A 467 -25.54 20.95 -0.83
CA PRO A 467 -26.42 19.80 -1.07
C PRO A 467 -26.29 18.80 0.10
N GLY A 468 -27.42 18.27 0.55
CA GLY A 468 -27.47 17.34 1.67
C GLY A 468 -28.81 17.39 2.41
N ALA A 469 -28.94 16.55 3.43
CA ALA A 469 -30.08 16.50 4.33
C ALA A 469 -29.58 16.53 5.79
N PRO A 470 -30.33 17.17 6.71
CA PRO A 470 -29.92 17.28 8.12
C PRO A 470 -30.07 15.98 8.92
N GLY A 471 -30.66 14.93 8.34
CA GLY A 471 -30.75 13.58 8.92
C GLY A 471 -30.47 12.50 7.86
N CYS A 472 -30.15 11.30 8.32
CA CYS A 472 -29.67 10.19 7.50
C CYS A 472 -30.81 9.34 6.90
N GLY A 473 -30.44 8.49 5.93
CA GLY A 473 -31.41 7.67 5.17
C GLY A 473 -32.27 8.44 4.15
N ALA A 474 -32.25 9.78 4.17
CA ALA A 474 -33.00 10.62 3.23
C ALA A 474 -32.43 10.52 1.79
N MET A 475 -33.26 10.06 0.84
CA MET A 475 -32.91 10.06 -0.59
C MET A 475 -33.00 11.48 -1.17
N ILE A 476 -31.87 11.99 -1.67
CA ILE A 476 -31.75 13.35 -2.23
C ILE A 476 -31.66 13.28 -3.74
N LYS A 477 -32.24 14.26 -4.44
CA LYS A 477 -32.17 14.38 -5.91
C LYS A 477 -31.54 15.70 -6.34
N SER A 478 -30.85 15.68 -7.47
CA SER A 478 -30.44 16.88 -8.19
C SER A 478 -31.64 17.65 -8.74
N GLN A 479 -31.43 18.89 -9.19
CA GLN A 479 -32.45 19.65 -9.92
C GLN A 479 -32.92 18.93 -11.19
N LYS A 480 -32.11 18.00 -11.73
CA LYS A 480 -32.44 17.10 -12.86
C LYS A 480 -33.08 15.76 -12.44
N GLN A 481 -33.49 15.61 -11.18
CA GLN A 481 -34.10 14.40 -10.60
C GLN A 481 -33.18 13.15 -10.54
N GLU A 482 -31.87 13.32 -10.75
CA GLU A 482 -30.87 12.26 -10.57
C GLU A 482 -30.62 12.03 -9.08
N GLU A 483 -30.72 10.79 -8.60
CA GLU A 483 -30.58 10.44 -7.17
C GLU A 483 -29.11 10.41 -6.73
N PHE A 484 -28.82 11.08 -5.62
CA PHE A 484 -27.53 11.01 -4.95
C PHE A 484 -27.42 9.71 -4.12
N PRO A 485 -26.25 9.03 -4.09
CA PRO A 485 -26.04 7.90 -3.21
C PRO A 485 -26.06 8.38 -1.75
N LEU A 486 -26.70 7.60 -0.86
CA LEU A 486 -26.83 7.92 0.56
C LEU A 486 -25.46 8.18 1.20
N GLY A 487 -25.34 9.32 1.88
CA GLY A 487 -24.13 9.75 2.56
C GLY A 487 -23.99 9.21 3.99
N CYS A 488 -25.10 8.84 4.63
CA CYS A 488 -25.08 8.29 5.98
C CYS A 488 -26.32 7.44 6.30
N TRP A 489 -26.21 6.62 7.35
CA TRP A 489 -27.29 5.86 7.97
C TRP A 489 -27.21 6.02 9.50
N GLU A 490 -28.36 5.97 10.19
CA GLU A 490 -28.48 6.14 11.65
C GLU A 490 -28.77 4.79 12.31
N MET A 491 -28.01 4.42 13.34
CA MET A 491 -28.28 3.19 14.10
C MET A 491 -29.58 3.29 14.92
N GLN A 492 -30.06 4.49 15.25
CA GLN A 492 -31.43 4.67 15.78
C GLN A 492 -32.53 4.24 14.80
N GLN A 493 -32.24 4.16 13.49
CA GLN A 493 -33.13 3.59 12.47
C GLN A 493 -32.97 2.05 12.33
N ASN A 494 -32.20 1.40 13.21
CA ASN A 494 -31.95 -0.04 13.20
C ASN A 494 -33.26 -0.84 13.34
N PRO A 495 -33.70 -1.54 12.28
CA PRO A 495 -34.97 -2.24 12.28
C PRO A 495 -34.95 -3.55 13.07
N LEU A 496 -33.82 -3.93 13.67
CA LEU A 496 -33.65 -5.16 14.46
C LEU A 496 -33.89 -4.93 15.96
N GLY A 497 -33.81 -3.68 16.45
CA GLY A 497 -33.99 -3.38 17.88
C GLY A 497 -33.73 -1.95 18.34
N GLY A 498 -33.33 -1.02 17.46
CA GLY A 498 -32.82 0.30 17.88
C GLY A 498 -31.47 0.16 18.60
N GLU A 499 -31.33 0.91 19.71
CA GLU A 499 -30.11 1.05 20.56
C GLU A 499 -29.82 -0.19 21.45
N ASP A 500 -30.19 -1.41 21.03
CA ASP A 500 -29.76 -2.64 21.70
C ASP A 500 -28.45 -3.15 21.08
N HIS A 501 -27.39 -3.25 21.88
CA HIS A 501 -26.06 -3.66 21.45
C HIS A 501 -26.03 -4.92 20.56
N ASN A 502 -26.86 -5.93 20.84
CA ASN A 502 -26.89 -7.16 20.04
C ASN A 502 -27.60 -6.92 18.69
N ALA A 503 -28.68 -6.14 18.69
CA ALA A 503 -29.35 -5.69 17.49
C ALA A 503 -28.44 -4.79 16.63
N GLU A 504 -27.58 -3.96 17.23
CA GLU A 504 -26.64 -3.08 16.53
C GLU A 504 -25.47 -3.88 15.92
N LEU A 505 -24.85 -4.77 16.70
CA LEU A 505 -23.86 -5.72 16.19
C LEU A 505 -24.45 -6.61 15.07
N GLN A 506 -25.72 -7.00 15.17
CA GLN A 506 -26.38 -7.73 14.09
C GLN A 506 -26.65 -6.83 12.89
N ALA A 507 -27.09 -5.58 13.07
CA ALA A 507 -27.28 -4.64 11.97
C ALA A 507 -25.98 -4.39 11.20
N ILE A 508 -24.84 -4.26 11.89
CA ILE A 508 -23.51 -4.15 11.27
C ILE A 508 -23.19 -5.39 10.41
N LYS A 509 -23.54 -6.61 10.87
CA LYS A 509 -23.37 -7.85 10.09
C LYS A 509 -24.32 -7.91 8.88
N GLU A 510 -25.59 -7.54 9.04
CA GLU A 510 -26.55 -7.49 7.93
C GLU A 510 -26.13 -6.47 6.86
N LEU A 511 -25.68 -5.28 7.28
CA LEU A 511 -25.10 -4.25 6.39
C LEU A 511 -23.89 -4.80 5.63
N ALA A 512 -23.00 -5.55 6.29
CA ALA A 512 -21.84 -6.16 5.66
C ALA A 512 -22.21 -7.26 4.66
N ALA A 513 -23.09 -8.19 5.06
CA ALA A 513 -23.59 -9.26 4.20
C ALA A 513 -24.25 -8.68 2.94
N MET A 514 -25.12 -7.68 3.10
CA MET A 514 -25.82 -7.05 1.99
C MET A 514 -24.89 -6.22 1.08
N ALA A 515 -23.78 -5.68 1.59
CA ALA A 515 -22.89 -4.81 0.80
C ALA A 515 -22.37 -5.48 -0.48
N GLY A 516 -22.10 -6.79 -0.43
CA GLY A 516 -21.69 -7.61 -1.58
C GLY A 516 -22.82 -7.98 -2.56
N MET A 517 -24.09 -7.74 -2.22
CA MET A 517 -25.23 -8.22 -2.99
C MET A 517 -25.52 -7.34 -4.22
N ALA A 518 -25.55 -7.99 -5.38
CA ALA A 518 -25.67 -7.35 -6.69
C ALA A 518 -27.08 -6.81 -7.03
N SER A 519 -28.12 -7.18 -6.27
CA SER A 519 -29.51 -6.75 -6.53
C SER A 519 -30.34 -6.74 -5.25
N TRP A 520 -31.50 -6.06 -5.31
CA TRP A 520 -32.51 -6.11 -4.24
C TRP A 520 -33.09 -7.53 -4.08
N ALA A 521 -33.23 -8.29 -5.17
CA ALA A 521 -33.78 -9.66 -5.10
C ALA A 521 -32.89 -10.59 -4.26
N ALA A 522 -31.57 -10.51 -4.42
CA ALA A 522 -30.61 -11.28 -3.61
C ALA A 522 -30.66 -10.89 -2.12
N ALA A 523 -30.86 -9.60 -1.83
CA ALA A 523 -31.04 -9.14 -0.45
C ALA A 523 -32.38 -9.60 0.13
N GLN A 524 -33.47 -9.54 -0.64
CA GLN A 524 -34.78 -10.02 -0.21
C GLN A 524 -34.77 -11.54 0.06
N GLU A 525 -34.03 -12.32 -0.73
CA GLU A 525 -33.77 -13.74 -0.52
C GLU A 525 -33.00 -14.01 0.78
N HIS A 526 -31.87 -13.34 1.00
CA HIS A 526 -31.09 -13.40 2.25
C HIS A 526 -31.93 -13.01 3.49
N CYS A 527 -32.70 -11.93 3.39
CA CYS A 527 -33.59 -11.47 4.46
C CYS A 527 -34.68 -12.50 4.80
N ASN A 528 -35.31 -13.10 3.78
CA ASN A 528 -36.31 -14.15 3.98
C ASN A 528 -35.69 -15.37 4.69
N ALA A 529 -34.48 -15.78 4.32
CA ALA A 529 -33.75 -16.86 5.00
C ALA A 529 -33.38 -16.49 6.45
N SER A 530 -33.03 -15.22 6.70
CA SER A 530 -32.70 -14.69 8.03
C SER A 530 -33.94 -14.28 8.86
N GLY A 531 -35.16 -14.54 8.37
CA GLY A 531 -36.42 -14.21 9.07
C GLY A 531 -36.76 -12.71 9.14
N LEU A 532 -36.02 -11.85 8.43
CA LEU A 532 -36.22 -10.40 8.42
C LEU A 532 -37.40 -10.01 7.52
N LYS A 533 -38.34 -9.23 8.05
CA LYS A 533 -39.49 -8.74 7.27
C LYS A 533 -39.03 -7.74 6.21
N GLU A 534 -39.71 -7.70 5.07
CA GLU A 534 -39.34 -6.84 3.93
C GLU A 534 -39.03 -5.36 4.27
N PRO A 535 -39.79 -4.67 5.16
CA PRO A 535 -39.43 -3.30 5.56
C PRO A 535 -38.10 -3.21 6.31
N GLN A 536 -37.81 -4.19 7.19
CA GLN A 536 -36.55 -4.27 7.94
C GLN A 536 -35.39 -4.51 6.98
N CYS A 537 -35.58 -5.47 6.07
CA CYS A 537 -34.65 -5.78 4.99
C CYS A 537 -34.34 -4.54 4.12
N ARG A 538 -35.35 -3.75 3.77
CA ARG A 538 -35.19 -2.59 2.88
C ARG A 538 -34.36 -1.48 3.52
N THR A 539 -34.53 -1.24 4.82
CA THR A 539 -33.71 -0.28 5.57
C THR A 539 -32.24 -0.69 5.58
N LEU A 540 -31.94 -1.95 5.92
CA LEU A 540 -30.57 -2.48 5.94
C LEU A 540 -29.93 -2.47 4.54
N TYR A 541 -30.65 -2.92 3.51
CA TYR A 541 -30.17 -2.91 2.13
C TYR A 541 -29.89 -1.49 1.61
N ASN A 542 -30.65 -0.48 2.04
CA ASN A 542 -30.36 0.91 1.70
C ASN A 542 -29.10 1.41 2.43
N GLY A 543 -28.92 1.07 3.71
CA GLY A 543 -27.77 1.48 4.52
C GLY A 543 -26.43 0.83 4.11
N ARG A 544 -26.44 -0.39 3.55
CA ARG A 544 -25.25 -1.26 3.39
C ARG A 544 -23.96 -0.62 2.83
N ASN A 545 -24.09 0.38 1.96
CA ASN A 545 -22.98 1.02 1.23
C ASN A 545 -22.73 2.48 1.63
N VAL A 546 -23.32 2.99 2.73
CA VAL A 546 -23.03 4.34 3.20
C VAL A 546 -21.57 4.48 3.67
N PRO A 547 -20.97 5.68 3.54
CA PRO A 547 -19.64 5.96 4.06
C PRO A 547 -19.61 6.30 5.56
N VAL A 548 -20.73 6.73 6.15
CA VAL A 548 -20.85 7.07 7.58
C VAL A 548 -22.03 6.33 8.23
N ILE A 549 -21.82 5.76 9.41
CA ILE A 549 -22.91 5.27 10.27
C ILE A 549 -22.87 6.03 11.60
N HIS A 550 -24.02 6.55 12.02
CA HIS A 550 -24.19 7.39 13.20
C HIS A 550 -24.70 6.56 14.38
N HIS A 551 -24.35 6.96 15.60
CA HIS A 551 -24.77 6.32 16.86
C HIS A 551 -24.30 4.87 16.99
N LEU A 552 -23.00 4.63 16.79
CA LEU A 552 -22.30 3.50 17.38
C LEU A 552 -21.71 3.98 18.70
N HIS A 553 -22.13 3.39 19.82
CA HIS A 553 -21.81 3.89 21.15
C HIS A 553 -20.70 3.11 21.85
N LEU A 554 -20.39 1.89 21.41
CA LEU A 554 -19.38 1.03 22.02
C LEU A 554 -18.20 0.73 21.08
N ALA A 555 -17.01 0.60 21.68
CA ALA A 555 -15.78 0.28 20.95
C ALA A 555 -15.85 -1.07 20.20
N SER A 556 -16.68 -2.00 20.68
CA SER A 556 -16.96 -3.29 20.02
C SER A 556 -17.75 -3.14 18.71
N GLU A 557 -18.72 -2.23 18.64
CA GLU A 557 -19.43 -1.92 17.39
C GLU A 557 -18.47 -1.29 16.37
N HIS A 558 -17.69 -0.28 16.78
CA HIS A 558 -16.72 0.37 15.88
C HIS A 558 -15.64 -0.61 15.41
N ALA A 559 -15.17 -1.52 16.27
CA ALA A 559 -14.22 -2.55 15.89
C ALA A 559 -14.81 -3.54 14.87
N LEU A 560 -16.07 -3.95 15.06
CA LEU A 560 -16.79 -4.80 14.09
C LEU A 560 -17.04 -4.06 12.77
N ALA A 561 -17.56 -2.83 12.82
CA ALA A 561 -17.80 -2.01 11.64
C ALA A 561 -16.51 -1.79 10.84
N ARG A 562 -15.37 -1.51 11.51
CA ARG A 562 -14.06 -1.43 10.86
C ARG A 562 -13.65 -2.76 10.21
N SER A 563 -13.87 -3.90 10.85
CA SER A 563 -13.41 -5.19 10.34
C SER A 563 -14.26 -5.78 9.21
N ILE A 564 -15.58 -5.48 9.14
CA ILE A 564 -16.48 -6.05 8.12
C ILE A 564 -17.18 -5.05 7.19
N LEU A 565 -17.05 -3.73 7.41
CA LEU A 565 -17.54 -2.70 6.48
C LEU A 565 -16.40 -1.92 5.78
N ASP A 566 -15.24 -1.77 6.41
CA ASP A 566 -14.08 -1.04 5.87
C ASP A 566 -12.97 -2.00 5.40
N ASN A 567 -13.26 -2.74 4.33
CA ASN A 567 -12.54 -3.88 3.73
C ASN A 567 -11.10 -3.60 3.25
N ASP A 568 -10.22 -3.17 4.17
CA ASP A 568 -8.85 -2.75 3.92
C ASP A 568 -8.03 -3.05 5.21
N PRO A 569 -6.94 -3.84 5.18
CA PRO A 569 -6.28 -4.32 6.40
C PRO A 569 -5.60 -3.20 7.21
N ASP A 570 -5.67 -3.30 8.53
CA ASP A 570 -5.21 -2.25 9.45
C ASP A 570 -3.71 -2.38 9.81
N PRO A 571 -2.96 -1.27 9.96
CA PRO A 571 -1.53 -1.31 10.28
C PRO A 571 -1.26 -1.53 11.78
N VAL A 572 -1.28 -2.80 12.18
CA VAL A 572 -0.59 -3.36 13.38
C VAL A 572 -1.04 -2.86 14.76
N GLN A 573 -1.80 -3.71 15.46
CA GLN A 573 -1.40 -4.18 16.81
C GLN A 573 -1.97 -5.58 17.09
N SER A 574 -1.47 -6.26 18.12
CA SER A 574 -1.63 -7.70 18.32
C SER A 574 -2.81 -8.12 19.22
N ASP A 575 -3.08 -9.42 19.17
CA ASP A 575 -3.82 -10.27 20.10
C ASP A 575 -5.21 -10.72 19.58
N GLY A 576 -5.40 -12.04 19.48
CA GLY A 576 -6.65 -12.73 19.12
C GLY A 576 -6.96 -13.84 20.13
N PRO A 577 -7.85 -14.83 19.84
CA PRO A 577 -8.64 -15.11 18.63
C PRO A 577 -10.13 -14.71 18.84
N VAL A 578 -11.17 -15.04 18.06
CA VAL A 578 -11.57 -16.27 17.35
C VAL A 578 -12.42 -15.95 16.10
N LEU A 579 -12.28 -16.78 15.06
CA LEU A 579 -13.11 -16.81 13.84
C LEU A 579 -14.09 -17.99 13.88
N ASP A 580 -15.14 -17.92 13.06
CA ASP A 580 -15.60 -18.95 12.10
C ASP A 580 -16.97 -18.50 11.52
N ALA A 581 -17.30 -18.56 10.21
CA ALA A 581 -17.19 -19.61 9.19
C ALA A 581 -18.19 -20.76 9.42
N ALA A 582 -19.00 -21.24 8.47
CA ALA A 582 -19.33 -20.81 7.09
C ALA A 582 -20.80 -21.27 6.77
N THR A 583 -21.39 -21.39 5.56
CA THR A 583 -20.96 -21.37 4.13
C THR A 583 -22.19 -21.13 3.21
N THR A 584 -21.97 -20.81 1.91
CA THR A 584 -22.89 -21.01 0.74
C THR A 584 -24.25 -20.29 0.67
N ALA A 585 -24.78 -19.89 -0.49
CA ALA A 585 -24.24 -19.67 -1.84
C ALA A 585 -25.18 -18.72 -2.63
N ALA A 586 -24.74 -18.15 -3.76
CA ALA A 586 -25.51 -17.17 -4.55
C ALA A 586 -25.68 -17.59 -6.04
N PRO A 587 -26.78 -17.21 -6.72
CA PRO A 587 -27.05 -17.57 -8.10
C PRO A 587 -26.30 -16.73 -9.15
N GLU A 588 -26.25 -17.26 -10.36
CA GLU A 588 -25.30 -16.93 -11.43
C GLU A 588 -25.36 -15.48 -11.95
N ARG A 589 -24.19 -14.82 -11.98
CA ARG A 589 -23.80 -14.05 -13.17
C ARG A 589 -23.35 -15.06 -14.23
N ALA A 590 -23.61 -14.77 -15.51
CA ALA A 590 -23.08 -15.56 -16.61
C ALA A 590 -21.56 -15.74 -16.45
N ILE A 591 -21.12 -16.99 -16.35
CA ILE A 591 -19.73 -17.33 -16.06
C ILE A 591 -18.89 -17.03 -17.30
N GLU A 592 -18.09 -15.96 -17.27
CA GLU A 592 -16.91 -15.89 -18.12
C GLU A 592 -16.03 -17.08 -17.78
N GLU A 593 -15.81 -17.95 -18.75
CA GLU A 593 -15.20 -19.27 -18.54
C GLU A 593 -13.74 -19.10 -18.08
N TYR A 594 -13.52 -19.17 -16.78
CA TYR A 594 -12.20 -18.92 -16.22
C TYR A 594 -11.28 -20.12 -16.43
N HIS A 595 -10.57 -20.08 -17.57
CA HIS A 595 -9.44 -20.92 -17.93
C HIS A 595 -8.18 -20.47 -17.17
N PRO A 596 -7.62 -21.29 -16.25
CA PRO A 596 -6.32 -21.04 -15.64
C PRO A 596 -5.25 -20.91 -16.72
N LYS A 597 -4.28 -20.02 -16.53
CA LYS A 597 -3.14 -19.89 -17.46
C LYS A 597 -1.83 -20.25 -16.79
N ARG A 598 -1.66 -19.89 -15.52
CA ARG A 598 -0.41 -20.10 -14.77
C ARG A 598 -0.73 -20.54 -13.35
N VAL A 599 -0.44 -21.81 -13.04
CA VAL A 599 -0.85 -22.48 -11.81
C VAL A 599 0.33 -22.65 -10.86
N LEU A 600 0.24 -22.11 -9.64
CA LEU A 600 1.14 -22.49 -8.54
C LEU A 600 0.62 -23.79 -7.94
N PHE A 601 1.39 -24.87 -8.11
CA PHE A 601 1.08 -26.19 -7.60
C PHE A 601 1.99 -26.50 -6.41
N THR A 602 1.52 -26.28 -5.18
CA THR A 602 2.36 -26.50 -3.99
C THR A 602 2.32 -27.97 -3.58
N GLY A 603 3.44 -28.56 -3.16
CA GLY A 603 3.48 -29.97 -2.72
C GLY A 603 3.61 -30.97 -3.88
N GLY A 604 4.03 -30.48 -5.05
CA GLY A 604 4.12 -31.28 -6.29
C GLY A 604 5.26 -32.31 -6.32
N ALA A 605 6.16 -32.34 -5.33
CA ALA A 605 7.13 -33.41 -5.17
C ALA A 605 6.58 -34.58 -4.33
N GLY A 606 5.49 -34.38 -3.59
CA GLY A 606 4.84 -35.42 -2.77
C GLY A 606 4.07 -36.47 -3.61
N PHE A 607 3.62 -37.55 -2.96
CA PHE A 607 2.98 -38.70 -3.63
C PHE A 607 1.76 -38.33 -4.49
N ILE A 608 0.72 -37.71 -3.90
CA ILE A 608 -0.48 -37.30 -4.66
C ILE A 608 -0.13 -36.14 -5.60
N GLY A 609 0.65 -35.18 -5.10
CA GLY A 609 1.00 -33.96 -5.84
C GLY A 609 1.69 -34.22 -7.16
N SER A 610 2.73 -35.06 -7.17
CA SER A 610 3.48 -35.41 -8.38
C SER A 610 2.61 -36.11 -9.44
N ASN A 611 1.76 -37.06 -9.05
CA ASN A 611 0.87 -37.77 -9.96
C ASN A 611 -0.14 -36.82 -10.63
N VAL A 612 -0.77 -35.94 -9.86
CA VAL A 612 -1.71 -34.93 -10.38
C VAL A 612 -0.98 -33.91 -11.26
N LEU A 613 0.20 -33.44 -10.83
CA LEU A 613 1.02 -32.47 -11.55
C LEU A 613 1.49 -33.00 -12.92
N ILE A 614 1.98 -34.25 -13.00
CA ILE A 614 2.35 -34.90 -14.28
C ILE A 614 1.14 -34.95 -15.22
N TYR A 615 0.00 -35.44 -14.72
CA TYR A 615 -1.23 -35.54 -15.51
C TYR A 615 -1.67 -34.16 -16.04
N MET A 616 -1.66 -33.13 -15.18
CA MET A 616 -2.07 -31.78 -15.54
C MET A 616 -1.11 -31.14 -16.57
N VAL A 617 0.21 -31.24 -16.37
CA VAL A 617 1.22 -30.71 -17.30
C VAL A 617 1.14 -31.36 -18.69
N GLN A 618 0.90 -32.67 -18.75
CA GLN A 618 0.78 -33.41 -20.01
C GLN A 618 -0.56 -33.17 -20.73
N LYS A 619 -1.65 -32.98 -19.97
CA LYS A 619 -3.00 -32.79 -20.52
C LYS A 619 -3.30 -31.37 -20.97
N TYR A 620 -2.70 -30.37 -20.31
CA TYR A 620 -2.94 -28.94 -20.53
C TYR A 620 -1.63 -28.24 -20.95
N PRO A 621 -1.09 -28.52 -22.15
CA PRO A 621 0.18 -27.95 -22.63
C PRO A 621 0.18 -26.43 -22.77
N GLU A 622 -1.00 -25.81 -22.85
CA GLU A 622 -1.22 -24.35 -22.85
C GLU A 622 -1.17 -23.71 -21.46
N VAL A 623 -1.27 -24.51 -20.39
CA VAL A 623 -1.25 -24.04 -18.99
C VAL A 623 0.14 -24.24 -18.40
N PHE A 624 0.70 -23.18 -17.81
CA PHE A 624 2.04 -23.18 -17.22
C PHE A 624 2.00 -23.54 -15.73
N PHE A 625 2.64 -24.63 -15.33
CA PHE A 625 2.64 -25.13 -13.96
C PHE A 625 3.95 -24.83 -13.23
N VAL A 626 3.83 -24.22 -12.05
CA VAL A 626 4.91 -23.88 -11.12
C VAL A 626 4.82 -24.81 -9.93
N CYS A 627 5.60 -25.89 -9.91
CA CYS A 627 5.70 -26.74 -8.72
C CYS A 627 6.48 -26.00 -7.63
N PHE A 628 5.86 -25.85 -6.46
CA PHE A 628 6.45 -25.16 -5.31
C PHE A 628 6.52 -26.11 -4.11
N ASP A 629 7.73 -26.50 -3.71
CA ASP A 629 7.94 -27.58 -2.73
C ASP A 629 9.19 -27.32 -1.89
N ASN A 630 9.14 -27.61 -0.59
CA ASN A 630 10.30 -27.47 0.30
C ASN A 630 11.15 -28.74 0.39
N LEU A 631 10.76 -29.82 -0.31
CA LEU A 631 11.43 -31.12 -0.32
C LEU A 631 11.58 -31.73 1.08
N SER A 632 10.65 -31.42 1.97
CA SER A 632 10.53 -32.05 3.29
C SER A 632 10.10 -33.52 3.18
N GLU A 633 10.10 -34.23 4.32
CA GLU A 633 9.87 -35.67 4.36
C GLU A 633 8.52 -36.07 3.75
N GLY A 634 8.55 -36.92 2.71
CA GLY A 634 7.41 -37.28 1.87
C GLY A 634 7.51 -36.76 0.43
N SER A 635 8.35 -35.75 0.18
CA SER A 635 8.66 -35.23 -1.16
C SER A 635 9.88 -35.91 -1.80
N ASN A 636 9.87 -36.07 -3.13
CA ASN A 636 11.02 -36.53 -3.90
C ASN A 636 11.05 -35.88 -5.30
N ARG A 637 12.15 -35.22 -5.67
CA ARG A 637 12.34 -34.60 -6.99
C ARG A 637 12.21 -35.59 -8.16
N ALA A 638 12.59 -36.87 -7.95
CA ALA A 638 12.49 -37.89 -8.99
C ALA A 638 11.04 -38.14 -9.44
N ASN A 639 10.06 -37.86 -8.57
CA ASN A 639 8.65 -38.10 -8.84
C ASN A 639 8.11 -37.27 -10.03
N PHE A 640 8.79 -36.18 -10.44
CA PHE A 640 8.41 -35.37 -11.60
C PHE A 640 9.44 -35.37 -12.74
N GLU A 641 10.41 -36.30 -12.75
CA GLU A 641 11.31 -36.53 -13.89
C GLU A 641 10.59 -36.62 -15.26
N PRO A 642 9.42 -37.29 -15.40
CA PRO A 642 8.69 -37.36 -16.67
C PRO A 642 8.23 -36.02 -17.27
N ILE A 643 8.29 -34.93 -16.49
CA ILE A 643 7.94 -33.57 -16.92
C ILE A 643 9.07 -32.56 -16.73
N ALA A 644 10.25 -32.96 -16.25
CA ALA A 644 11.34 -32.04 -15.90
C ALA A 644 11.86 -31.17 -17.05
N TYR A 645 11.58 -31.56 -18.30
CA TYR A 645 11.90 -30.81 -19.53
C TYR A 645 10.67 -30.30 -20.29
N ALA A 646 9.47 -30.35 -19.69
CA ALA A 646 8.24 -29.85 -20.31
C ALA A 646 8.24 -28.31 -20.37
N LYS A 647 7.95 -27.73 -21.53
CA LYS A 647 8.02 -26.28 -21.76
C LYS A 647 7.02 -25.46 -20.96
N ASN A 648 5.97 -26.11 -20.46
CA ASN A 648 4.93 -25.55 -19.62
C ASN A 648 5.10 -25.91 -18.13
N PHE A 649 6.31 -26.31 -17.71
CA PHE A 649 6.61 -26.68 -16.33
C PHE A 649 7.84 -25.93 -15.79
N VAL A 650 7.82 -25.64 -14.48
CA VAL A 650 9.00 -25.22 -13.72
C VAL A 650 8.90 -25.73 -12.29
N PHE A 651 10.04 -26.07 -11.68
CA PHE A 651 10.16 -26.35 -10.25
C PHE A 651 10.81 -25.18 -9.52
N VAL A 652 10.22 -24.79 -8.39
CA VAL A 652 10.70 -23.75 -7.47
C VAL A 652 10.80 -24.38 -6.08
N GLU A 653 11.99 -24.36 -5.49
CA GLU A 653 12.18 -24.82 -4.11
C GLU A 653 11.71 -23.72 -3.15
N GLY A 654 10.84 -24.04 -2.19
CA GLY A 654 10.31 -23.04 -1.26
C GLY A 654 9.32 -23.57 -0.25
N ASP A 655 9.34 -22.98 0.94
CA ASP A 655 8.41 -23.29 2.02
C ASP A 655 7.15 -22.43 1.94
N VAL A 656 5.98 -23.04 2.11
CA VAL A 656 4.68 -22.36 2.03
C VAL A 656 4.43 -21.39 3.18
N SER A 657 5.14 -21.51 4.30
CA SER A 657 5.10 -20.55 5.41
C SER A 657 6.05 -19.36 5.20
N SER A 658 6.87 -19.35 4.13
CA SER A 658 7.72 -18.22 3.76
C SER A 658 7.00 -17.29 2.79
N GLU A 659 6.42 -16.20 3.29
CA GLU A 659 5.68 -15.23 2.47
C GLU A 659 6.54 -14.69 1.31
N VAL A 660 7.84 -14.48 1.54
CA VAL A 660 8.77 -13.99 0.51
C VAL A 660 8.96 -15.02 -0.60
N ALA A 661 9.04 -16.32 -0.27
CA ALA A 661 9.19 -17.38 -1.27
C ALA A 661 7.88 -17.61 -2.05
N VAL A 662 6.75 -17.64 -1.35
CA VAL A 662 5.41 -17.81 -1.96
C VAL A 662 5.07 -16.63 -2.88
N ARG A 663 5.29 -15.40 -2.42
CA ARG A 663 5.13 -14.18 -3.22
C ARG A 663 6.09 -14.14 -4.40
N GLY A 664 7.35 -14.51 -4.17
CA GLY A 664 8.36 -14.66 -5.22
C GLY A 664 7.89 -15.61 -6.32
N ALA A 665 7.38 -16.80 -5.97
CA ALA A 665 6.89 -17.78 -6.93
C ALA A 665 5.64 -17.30 -7.69
N MET A 666 4.68 -16.66 -7.01
CA MET A 666 3.47 -16.14 -7.67
C MET A 666 3.78 -14.98 -8.62
N GLU A 667 4.52 -13.97 -8.16
CA GLU A 667 4.82 -12.76 -8.94
C GLU A 667 5.80 -13.05 -10.09
N THR A 668 6.86 -13.84 -9.87
CA THR A 668 7.88 -14.15 -10.90
C THR A 668 7.29 -14.92 -12.08
N HIS A 669 6.36 -15.85 -11.81
CA HIS A 669 5.73 -16.66 -12.85
C HIS A 669 4.38 -16.12 -13.32
N GLY A 670 3.91 -14.98 -12.80
CA GLY A 670 2.62 -14.38 -13.19
C GLY A 670 1.44 -15.34 -12.95
N VAL A 671 1.46 -16.02 -11.81
CA VAL A 671 0.45 -17.02 -11.40
C VAL A 671 -0.93 -16.38 -11.32
N ASP A 672 -1.96 -17.07 -11.84
CA ASP A 672 -3.35 -16.62 -11.74
C ASP A 672 -4.30 -17.65 -11.07
N THR A 673 -3.83 -18.88 -10.87
CA THR A 673 -4.50 -19.94 -10.10
C THR A 673 -3.54 -20.60 -9.11
N VAL A 674 -4.01 -20.99 -7.92
CA VAL A 674 -3.24 -21.75 -6.93
C VAL A 674 -3.92 -23.09 -6.64
N MET A 675 -3.12 -24.16 -6.55
CA MET A 675 -3.53 -25.51 -6.23
C MET A 675 -2.64 -26.02 -5.09
N HIS A 676 -3.21 -26.05 -3.88
CA HIS A 676 -2.46 -26.19 -2.63
C HIS A 676 -2.59 -27.61 -2.05
N LEU A 677 -1.54 -28.42 -2.26
CA LEU A 677 -1.40 -29.79 -1.71
C LEU A 677 -0.24 -29.93 -0.71
N ALA A 678 0.52 -28.86 -0.43
CA ALA A 678 1.66 -28.93 0.50
C ALA A 678 1.17 -29.02 1.95
N ALA A 679 1.52 -30.12 2.63
CA ALA A 679 1.20 -30.35 4.03
C ALA A 679 2.20 -31.34 4.66
N GLN A 680 2.36 -31.27 5.99
CA GLN A 680 2.86 -32.38 6.80
C GLN A 680 1.69 -33.29 7.18
N THR A 681 1.81 -34.60 6.91
CA THR A 681 0.65 -35.52 6.90
C THR A 681 0.76 -36.77 7.78
N HIS A 682 1.92 -37.04 8.40
CA HIS A 682 2.13 -38.29 9.14
C HIS A 682 1.51 -38.21 10.56
N VAL A 683 0.37 -38.87 10.78
CA VAL A 683 -0.41 -38.87 12.03
C VAL A 683 0.45 -39.07 13.29
N ASP A 684 1.22 -40.16 13.42
CA ASP A 684 2.05 -40.41 14.61
C ASP A 684 3.05 -39.29 14.92
N ARG A 685 3.66 -38.72 13.88
CA ARG A 685 4.60 -37.59 14.02
C ARG A 685 3.91 -36.31 14.51
N SER A 686 2.62 -36.13 14.20
CA SER A 686 1.87 -34.94 14.62
C SER A 686 1.71 -34.88 16.14
N PHE A 687 1.62 -36.03 16.83
CA PHE A 687 1.65 -36.09 18.29
C PHE A 687 3.03 -35.75 18.87
N ALA A 688 4.11 -36.18 18.21
CA ALA A 688 5.48 -35.90 18.66
C ALA A 688 5.93 -34.45 18.36
N LYS A 689 5.36 -33.82 17.32
CA LYS A 689 5.80 -32.52 16.79
C LYS A 689 4.65 -31.63 16.27
N PRO A 690 3.60 -31.34 17.06
CA PRO A 690 2.42 -30.62 16.57
C PRO A 690 2.74 -29.24 15.97
N VAL A 691 3.78 -28.56 16.48
CA VAL A 691 4.20 -27.23 15.98
C VAL A 691 4.73 -27.27 14.54
N GLU A 692 5.42 -28.35 14.11
CA GLU A 692 5.84 -28.50 12.70
C GLU A 692 4.63 -28.64 11.77
N PHE A 693 3.56 -29.30 12.24
CA PHE A 693 2.31 -29.46 11.49
C PHE A 693 1.51 -28.16 11.44
N SER A 694 1.37 -27.43 12.56
CA SER A 694 0.74 -26.10 12.56
C SER A 694 1.50 -25.09 11.68
N GLN A 695 2.83 -25.15 11.65
CA GLN A 695 3.65 -24.28 10.80
C GLN A 695 3.47 -24.59 9.31
N ALA A 696 3.52 -25.86 8.91
CA ALA A 696 3.35 -26.26 7.51
C ALA A 696 1.90 -26.07 7.03
N ASN A 697 0.93 -26.55 7.82
CA ASN A 697 -0.46 -26.69 7.37
C ASN A 697 -1.27 -25.41 7.63
N VAL A 698 -1.23 -24.86 8.85
CA VAL A 698 -2.03 -23.66 9.19
C VAL A 698 -1.31 -22.39 8.74
N MET A 699 -0.06 -22.16 9.18
CA MET A 699 0.67 -20.95 8.83
C MET A 699 1.05 -20.91 7.33
N GLY A 700 1.37 -22.06 6.74
CA GLY A 700 1.55 -22.20 5.29
C GLY A 700 0.31 -21.84 4.48
N THR A 701 -0.86 -22.37 4.85
CA THR A 701 -2.14 -21.99 4.21
C THR A 701 -2.42 -20.49 4.40
N ALA A 702 -2.24 -19.95 5.60
CA ALA A 702 -2.50 -18.54 5.89
C ALA A 702 -1.60 -17.60 5.06
N VAL A 703 -0.31 -17.93 4.92
CA VAL A 703 0.63 -17.21 4.06
C VAL A 703 0.23 -17.32 2.58
N LEU A 704 -0.10 -18.52 2.10
CA LEU A 704 -0.58 -18.73 0.73
C LEU A 704 -1.85 -17.92 0.43
N LEU A 705 -2.82 -17.88 1.33
CA LEU A 705 -4.05 -17.10 1.19
C LEU A 705 -3.77 -15.59 1.21
N LYS A 706 -2.91 -15.11 2.12
CA LYS A 706 -2.49 -13.69 2.18
C LYS A 706 -1.85 -13.26 0.86
N VAL A 707 -0.85 -13.99 0.37
CA VAL A 707 -0.19 -13.68 -0.90
C VAL A 707 -1.16 -13.80 -2.06
N SER A 708 -2.04 -14.83 -2.07
CA SER A 708 -3.03 -15.02 -3.14
C SER A 708 -3.97 -13.83 -3.28
N ARG A 709 -4.44 -13.28 -2.15
CA ARG A 709 -5.23 -12.04 -2.11
C ARG A 709 -4.42 -10.86 -2.64
N ASP A 710 -3.19 -10.67 -2.15
CA ASP A 710 -2.35 -9.52 -2.47
C ASP A 710 -1.87 -9.50 -3.95
N VAL A 711 -1.74 -10.67 -4.58
CA VAL A 711 -1.37 -10.84 -5.99
C VAL A 711 -2.59 -10.87 -6.93
N GLY A 712 -3.81 -11.04 -6.39
CA GLY A 712 -5.06 -11.08 -7.17
C GLY A 712 -5.34 -12.42 -7.84
N ILE A 713 -4.95 -13.53 -7.21
CA ILE A 713 -5.24 -14.90 -7.65
C ILE A 713 -6.75 -15.10 -7.82
N ARG A 714 -7.17 -15.65 -8.97
CA ARG A 714 -8.60 -15.75 -9.35
C ARG A 714 -9.25 -17.09 -9.00
N ARG A 715 -8.46 -18.13 -8.72
CA ARG A 715 -8.93 -19.43 -8.22
C ARG A 715 -7.89 -20.02 -7.27
N PHE A 716 -8.33 -20.41 -6.08
CA PHE A 716 -7.52 -21.13 -5.10
C PHE A 716 -8.22 -22.46 -4.80
N LEU A 717 -7.51 -23.57 -4.95
CA LEU A 717 -7.99 -24.89 -4.55
C LEU A 717 -7.15 -25.37 -3.37
N HIS A 718 -7.77 -25.43 -2.18
CA HIS A 718 -7.18 -26.08 -1.00
C HIS A 718 -7.47 -27.57 -1.02
N VAL A 719 -6.48 -28.41 -0.74
CA VAL A 719 -6.68 -29.85 -0.57
C VAL A 719 -6.54 -30.21 0.91
N SER A 720 -7.57 -30.88 1.44
CA SER A 720 -7.59 -31.39 2.81
C SER A 720 -7.94 -32.88 2.84
N THR A 721 -8.30 -33.40 4.02
CA THR A 721 -8.54 -34.81 4.30
C THR A 721 -9.93 -35.00 4.92
N ASP A 722 -10.47 -36.19 4.76
CA ASP A 722 -11.63 -36.71 5.49
C ASP A 722 -11.40 -36.87 7.01
N GLU A 723 -10.15 -36.97 7.48
CA GLU A 723 -9.83 -37.06 8.91
C GLU A 723 -10.29 -35.84 9.74
N VAL A 724 -10.60 -34.70 9.10
CA VAL A 724 -11.17 -33.52 9.79
C VAL A 724 -12.54 -33.82 10.43
N TYR A 725 -13.29 -34.80 9.92
CA TYR A 725 -14.59 -35.21 10.47
C TYR A 725 -14.49 -36.26 11.59
N GLY A 726 -13.28 -36.75 11.91
CA GLY A 726 -13.04 -37.73 12.96
C GLY A 726 -13.32 -39.19 12.56
N GLU A 727 -13.40 -40.08 13.56
CA GLU A 727 -13.58 -41.51 13.31
C GLU A 727 -14.98 -41.83 12.73
N ASN A 728 -15.00 -42.66 11.69
CA ASN A 728 -16.23 -43.17 11.08
C ASN A 728 -16.84 -44.32 11.92
N VAL A 729 -17.37 -43.98 13.09
CA VAL A 729 -18.05 -44.94 13.99
C VAL A 729 -19.39 -45.37 13.37
N GLY A 730 -19.39 -46.56 12.75
CA GLY A 730 -20.60 -47.22 12.26
C GLY A 730 -20.82 -47.20 10.75
N GLY A 731 -19.87 -46.70 9.94
CA GLY A 731 -19.99 -46.70 8.48
C GLY A 731 -20.90 -45.60 7.92
N ARG A 732 -20.97 -44.46 8.62
CA ARG A 732 -21.57 -43.21 8.15
C ARG A 732 -20.82 -42.70 6.91
N VAL A 733 -21.49 -41.96 6.04
CA VAL A 733 -20.84 -41.12 5.03
C VAL A 733 -20.91 -39.67 5.53
N PHE A 734 -19.77 -38.99 5.61
CA PHE A 734 -19.72 -37.58 5.99
C PHE A 734 -20.23 -36.68 4.85
N GLN A 735 -20.72 -35.49 5.19
CA GLN A 735 -21.16 -34.47 4.24
C GLN A 735 -20.37 -33.16 4.48
N GLU A 736 -20.29 -32.28 3.49
CA GLU A 736 -19.52 -31.02 3.57
C GLU A 736 -20.08 -30.02 4.61
N ASN A 737 -21.22 -30.32 5.22
CA ASN A 737 -21.82 -29.57 6.33
C ASN A 737 -21.83 -30.34 7.66
N ASP A 738 -21.18 -31.50 7.75
CA ASP A 738 -20.95 -32.19 9.02
C ASP A 738 -19.88 -31.44 9.86
N PRO A 739 -19.98 -31.47 11.20
CA PRO A 739 -19.02 -30.77 12.05
C PRO A 739 -17.64 -31.43 11.99
N PHE A 740 -16.58 -30.61 11.97
CA PHE A 740 -15.22 -31.10 12.13
C PHE A 740 -14.99 -31.60 13.57
N LEU A 741 -14.46 -32.81 13.69
CA LEU A 741 -14.15 -33.50 14.96
C LEU A 741 -12.76 -34.18 14.87
N PRO A 742 -11.69 -33.43 14.56
CA PRO A 742 -10.37 -34.00 14.28
C PRO A 742 -9.78 -34.73 15.48
N GLY A 743 -9.48 -36.02 15.31
CA GLY A 743 -8.98 -36.90 16.38
C GLY A 743 -7.48 -36.83 16.66
N ASN A 744 -6.69 -36.10 15.85
CA ASN A 744 -5.24 -36.03 15.99
C ASN A 744 -4.67 -34.65 15.59
N PRO A 745 -3.44 -34.28 16.00
CA PRO A 745 -2.87 -32.97 15.70
C PRO A 745 -2.61 -32.69 14.21
N TYR A 746 -2.52 -33.72 13.36
CA TYR A 746 -2.47 -33.55 11.91
C TYR A 746 -3.82 -33.09 11.39
N SER A 747 -4.90 -33.83 11.64
CA SER A 747 -6.24 -33.46 11.15
C SER A 747 -6.78 -32.18 11.81
N ALA A 748 -6.35 -31.87 13.03
CA ALA A 748 -6.65 -30.59 13.70
C ALA A 748 -5.84 -29.39 13.12
N SER A 749 -4.95 -29.63 12.16
CA SER A 749 -4.16 -28.59 11.48
C SER A 749 -4.49 -28.43 9.99
N LYS A 750 -5.49 -29.17 9.46
CA LYS A 750 -5.71 -29.37 8.01
C LYS A 750 -6.97 -28.75 7.44
#